data_AF-A0A2N7PJW1-F1
#
_entry.id   AF-A0A2N7PJW1-F1
#
_cell.length_a   1.000
_cell.length_b   1.000
_cell.length_c   1.000
_cell.angle_alpha   90.00
_cell.angle_beta   90.00
_cell.angle_gamma   90.00
#
_symmetry.space_group_name_H-M   'P 1'
#
loop_
_entity.id
_entity.type
_entity.pdbx_description
1 polymer ?
#
loop_
_entity_poly.entity_id
_entity_poly.type
_entity_poly.pdbx_seq_one_letter_code
_entity_poly.pdbx_strand_id
1 'polypeptide(L)'
;MRPLYLSVKGFGPYLKVEINEDIFNLIHRERLFLITGEIGAGKTTLFDAILFSLFGEASFPERSAKDLISHLLKKNPQILPEVIFKFFFGGKTYKIVRRPAFGRHNASVSLWINDILYSQKSQEVSQKIKELLGLEAKQFKKVFLIPQGEYREVILSEPRERKELFEKLFDTAFLGRLEEFFKNKVKLLKEKISSLREKEREILALAEVSSFEELMEKILYHASEISKGESKLSSVSAKLKSLEEELKKLEKAHELLSNYFKLKEEKIQLENKKEEIDSLRERVFKLKALMENLYHYETIRKLWVQLRQKAKQRKDLFSASIKLKEELSNTQEEWEKLREREPDLEKKKEIFLQKKRAFEAIQRYQELLKELREMEDKLMKIEEERNNLEKEIEKREFFRDYLEKQRKLSELKKKERDLRLYQEKKEEYQKLLKEKEELEKKRDELKEEIESLERKAIAIKLAETLKEGEPCPVCGSKVHPHKASADLFLFSLDPKKKELEKLEIFLEKEKSLLSQREGELSILKERLPEDEKFFYLQLRELEETLKALENISLTFKNSENYETKERELNKELEKLNLKKKELEREYIELQAKKGAIEEKLKTLEESHFYGEQPEEDKLKREIQELEKFFQEYDNEKRALEERLKNLQKELVENQTKLQDLQRELEEKVSEYRNSLRILKELIKRGIFKNFQELKDYYQDLSNLKNYEEKIQSFEENFRRNKRALEELKRDLEGLGVFLAKEDLDQLKELLEAINKKKIDLSEKRQNLSEKRDQILGEVKKIEEVLKNLEKHKKRYEEILEEKRSLEEEYPYLEKIFNLLSGNTSKISFHSYALSKYLSLILKRASFYLSDFTLGRYRFVEGEVFTKQFILEVFDNYTGTKREVKTLSGGESFLASLSFALSSADILISLSKRGPFETLLIDEGFGSLDEKTLERVIQGLLQVSQKTGKIVGIISHLRELKDRFPVVIEVIKDREKGSRLKIWRNF
;
A
#
# COMPACT_ATOMS: atom_id res chain seq x y z
N MET A 1 14.12 4.42 -7.97
CA MET A 1 13.55 5.45 -7.12
C MET A 1 14.68 6.28 -6.59
N ARG A 2 14.64 7.57 -6.91
CA ARG A 2 15.64 8.55 -6.51
C ARG A 2 14.93 9.69 -5.74
N PRO A 3 15.12 9.80 -4.43
CA PRO A 3 14.55 10.89 -3.62
C PRO A 3 14.96 12.25 -4.17
N LEU A 4 14.05 13.21 -4.26
CA LEU A 4 14.34 14.57 -4.72
C LEU A 4 14.09 15.61 -3.62
N TYR A 5 13.11 15.36 -2.75
CA TYR A 5 12.73 16.32 -1.71
C TYR A 5 12.05 15.59 -0.55
N LEU A 6 12.33 16.01 0.69
CA LEU A 6 11.66 15.53 1.88
C LEU A 6 11.39 16.70 2.83
N SER A 7 10.13 16.95 3.18
CA SER A 7 9.74 17.87 4.24
C SER A 7 8.90 17.14 5.26
N VAL A 8 9.24 17.29 6.53
CA VAL A 8 8.61 16.60 7.66
C VAL A 8 8.24 17.62 8.71
N LYS A 9 6.94 17.72 9.01
CA LYS A 9 6.38 18.63 10.02
C LYS A 9 5.60 17.83 11.05
N GLY A 10 5.79 18.16 12.33
CA GLY A 10 5.03 17.58 13.43
C GLY A 10 5.11 16.04 13.54
N PHE A 11 6.24 15.44 13.18
CA PHE A 11 6.39 13.98 13.06
C PHE A 11 7.62 13.48 13.85
N GLY A 12 7.39 12.54 14.77
CA GLY A 12 8.37 12.03 15.73
C GLY A 12 9.06 13.15 16.53
N PRO A 13 10.40 13.25 16.54
CA PRO A 13 11.08 14.32 17.25
C PRO A 13 11.20 15.63 16.44
N TYR A 14 10.70 15.68 15.20
CA TYR A 14 10.80 16.84 14.31
C TYR A 14 9.55 17.72 14.37
N LEU A 15 9.71 19.00 14.76
CA LEU A 15 8.65 20.00 14.60
C LEU A 15 8.54 20.49 13.16
N LYS A 16 9.69 20.82 12.55
CA LYS A 16 9.82 21.15 11.14
C LYS A 16 11.23 20.86 10.67
N VAL A 17 11.37 20.08 9.61
CA VAL A 17 12.66 19.75 8.99
C VAL A 17 12.48 19.55 7.49
N GLU A 18 13.52 19.86 6.73
CA GLU A 18 13.51 19.79 5.27
C GLU A 18 14.88 19.35 4.73
N ILE A 19 14.85 18.46 3.75
CA ILE A 19 15.97 18.09 2.89
C ILE A 19 15.54 18.48 1.48
N ASN A 20 16.10 19.60 1.00
CA ASN A 20 15.73 20.21 -0.27
C ASN A 20 16.37 19.49 -1.48
N GLU A 21 16.04 19.95 -2.68
CA GLU A 21 16.55 19.37 -3.93
C GLU A 21 18.07 19.51 -4.09
N ASP A 22 18.68 20.59 -3.60
CA ASP A 22 20.13 20.80 -3.69
C ASP A 22 20.91 19.78 -2.86
N ILE A 23 20.41 19.47 -1.66
CA ILE A 23 21.01 18.46 -0.78
C ILE A 23 20.87 17.07 -1.41
N PHE A 24 19.70 16.73 -1.94
CA PHE A 24 19.52 15.46 -2.63
C PHE A 24 20.38 15.38 -3.91
N ASN A 25 20.53 16.47 -4.66
CA ASN A 25 21.43 16.54 -5.82
C ASN A 25 22.89 16.34 -5.41
N LEU A 26 23.32 16.90 -4.28
CA LEU A 26 24.63 16.63 -3.70
C LEU A 26 24.78 15.14 -3.36
N ILE A 27 23.79 14.54 -2.71
CA ILE A 27 23.75 13.10 -2.40
C ILE A 27 23.79 12.25 -3.67
N HIS A 28 23.10 12.66 -4.74
CA HIS A 28 23.10 11.96 -6.02
C HIS A 28 24.46 12.01 -6.72
N ARG A 29 25.17 13.14 -6.61
CA ARG A 29 26.50 13.30 -7.19
C ARG A 29 27.55 12.47 -6.45
N GLU A 30 27.58 12.60 -5.13
CA GLU A 30 28.58 11.91 -4.29
C GLU A 30 28.24 10.42 -4.10
N ARG A 31 26.97 10.03 -4.31
CA ARG A 31 26.40 8.68 -4.20
C ARG A 31 26.62 7.93 -2.87
N LEU A 32 27.33 8.53 -1.92
CA LEU A 32 27.58 8.00 -0.59
C LEU A 32 27.28 9.10 0.43
N PHE A 33 26.45 8.83 1.44
CA PHE A 33 26.14 9.80 2.48
C PHE A 33 25.93 9.14 3.86
N LEU A 34 26.10 9.93 4.92
CA LEU A 34 25.94 9.51 6.30
C LEU A 34 24.80 10.29 6.96
N ILE A 35 23.91 9.62 7.70
CA ILE A 35 22.99 10.23 8.65
C ILE A 35 23.50 9.92 10.05
N THR A 36 23.99 10.95 10.76
CA THR A 36 24.59 10.80 12.09
C THR A 36 23.82 11.55 13.16
N GLY A 37 23.93 11.15 14.42
CA GLY A 37 23.28 11.81 15.54
C GLY A 37 23.19 10.92 16.77
N GLU A 38 22.86 11.50 17.91
CA GLU A 38 22.71 10.75 19.17
C GLU A 38 21.60 9.68 19.08
N ILE A 39 21.64 8.71 20.00
CA ILE A 39 20.58 7.71 20.12
C ILE A 39 19.25 8.41 20.46
N GLY A 40 18.20 8.07 19.72
CA GLY A 40 16.89 8.72 19.86
C GLY A 40 16.81 10.17 19.37
N ALA A 41 17.78 10.64 18.59
CA ALA A 41 17.72 11.97 17.94
C ALA A 41 16.73 12.04 16.77
N GLY A 42 16.21 10.90 16.28
CA GLY A 42 15.25 10.86 15.17
C GLY A 42 15.83 10.49 13.81
N LYS A 43 17.03 9.89 13.75
CA LYS A 43 17.66 9.42 12.51
C LYS A 43 16.72 8.53 11.69
N THR A 44 16.18 7.49 12.33
CA THR A 44 15.26 6.52 11.70
C THR A 44 13.91 7.14 11.33
N THR A 45 13.49 8.19 12.03
CA THR A 45 12.20 8.87 11.80
C THR A 45 12.13 9.57 10.44
N LEU A 46 13.27 9.98 9.85
CA LEU A 46 13.28 10.50 8.48
C LEU A 46 12.82 9.45 7.47
N PHE A 47 13.12 8.17 7.70
CA PHE A 47 12.67 7.06 6.86
C PHE A 47 11.23 6.67 7.15
N ASP A 48 10.83 6.70 8.43
CA ASP A 48 9.42 6.53 8.80
C ASP A 48 8.54 7.55 8.08
N ALA A 49 9.04 8.78 7.90
CA ALA A 49 8.34 9.81 7.14
C ALA A 49 8.22 9.45 5.64
N ILE A 50 9.30 8.95 5.01
CA ILE A 50 9.25 8.48 3.60
C ILE A 50 8.25 7.31 3.46
N LEU A 51 8.33 6.30 4.32
CA LEU A 51 7.42 5.15 4.29
C LEU A 51 5.97 5.57 4.52
N PHE A 52 5.73 6.46 5.50
CA PHE A 52 4.42 7.02 5.76
C PHE A 52 3.90 7.79 4.55
N SER A 53 4.73 8.63 3.90
CA SER A 53 4.29 9.38 2.73
C SER A 53 3.80 8.45 1.61
N LEU A 54 4.54 7.36 1.33
CA LEU A 54 4.26 6.42 0.24
C LEU A 54 3.05 5.53 0.55
N PHE A 55 3.04 4.88 1.71
CA PHE A 55 2.07 3.81 2.03
C PHE A 55 1.05 4.17 3.11
N GLY A 56 1.32 5.21 3.91
CA GLY A 56 0.48 5.56 5.07
C GLY A 56 0.73 4.72 6.31
N GLU A 57 1.75 3.86 6.27
CA GLU A 57 2.11 2.93 7.32
C GLU A 57 3.39 3.40 8.04
N ALA A 58 3.56 2.97 9.29
CA ALA A 58 4.78 3.18 10.05
C ALA A 58 5.80 2.06 9.77
N SER A 59 7.08 2.33 10.03
CA SER A 59 8.14 1.33 9.81
C SER A 59 8.17 0.19 10.82
N PHE A 60 7.45 0.33 11.95
CA PHE A 60 7.34 -0.69 12.99
C PHE A 60 5.90 -1.21 13.06
N PRO A 61 5.68 -2.55 13.01
CA PRO A 61 4.33 -3.14 13.06
C PRO A 61 3.53 -2.77 14.30
N GLU A 62 4.21 -2.43 15.40
CA GLU A 62 3.63 -2.09 16.70
C GLU A 62 3.25 -0.59 16.83
N ARG A 63 3.59 0.24 15.85
CA ARG A 63 3.31 1.68 15.85
C ARG A 63 2.27 2.03 14.79
N SER A 64 1.21 2.71 15.18
CA SER A 64 0.23 3.28 14.28
C SER A 64 0.72 4.63 13.72
N ALA A 65 0.13 5.11 12.62
CA ALA A 65 0.40 6.44 12.10
C ALA A 65 0.14 7.58 13.12
N LYS A 66 -0.67 7.33 14.16
CA LYS A 66 -0.89 8.28 15.27
C LYS A 66 0.30 8.38 16.22
N ASP A 67 1.04 7.28 16.40
CA ASP A 67 2.20 7.22 17.30
C ASP A 67 3.42 7.93 16.71
N LEU A 68 3.38 8.21 15.41
CA LEU A 68 4.38 9.00 14.69
C LEU A 68 4.14 10.51 14.78
N ILE A 69 3.01 10.95 15.36
CA ILE A 69 2.73 12.38 15.56
C ILE A 69 3.57 12.91 16.72
N SER A 70 4.26 14.04 16.50
CA SER A 70 5.16 14.60 17.51
C SER A 70 4.41 15.04 18.77
N HIS A 71 4.87 14.60 19.94
CA HIS A 71 4.35 15.07 21.23
C HIS A 71 4.61 16.57 21.46
N LEU A 72 5.58 17.16 20.75
CA LEU A 72 5.92 18.59 20.84
C LEU A 72 4.83 19.50 20.26
N LEU A 73 3.88 18.94 19.50
CA LEU A 73 2.71 19.68 18.98
C LEU A 73 1.76 20.13 20.09
N LYS A 74 1.76 19.49 21.27
CA LYS A 74 0.99 19.98 22.43
C LYS A 74 1.39 21.40 22.83
N LYS A 75 2.66 21.76 22.65
CA LYS A 75 3.22 23.09 22.92
C LYS A 75 3.23 24.00 21.69
N ASN A 76 2.88 23.47 20.51
CA ASN A 76 2.90 24.17 19.22
C ASN A 76 1.66 23.80 18.38
N PRO A 77 0.42 24.08 18.84
CA PRO A 77 -0.82 23.64 18.19
C PRO A 77 -1.04 24.22 16.78
N GLN A 78 -0.32 25.29 16.43
CA GLN A 78 -0.34 25.93 15.11
C GLN A 78 0.36 25.10 14.02
N ILE A 79 1.16 24.09 14.38
CA ILE A 79 1.86 23.23 13.42
C ILE A 79 1.00 22.01 13.12
N LEU A 80 0.58 21.88 11.86
CA LEU A 80 -0.13 20.68 11.39
C LEU A 80 0.87 19.60 10.95
N PRO A 81 0.70 18.33 11.38
CA PRO A 81 1.55 17.25 10.92
C PRO A 81 1.40 17.03 9.42
N GLU A 82 2.53 16.96 8.71
CA GLU A 82 2.57 16.84 7.25
C GLU A 82 3.89 16.22 6.82
N VAL A 83 3.83 15.30 5.87
CA VAL A 83 5.01 14.81 5.17
C VAL A 83 4.84 15.05 3.67
N ILE A 84 5.85 15.70 3.08
CA ILE A 84 5.97 15.90 1.65
C ILE A 84 7.19 15.13 1.17
N PHE A 85 6.99 14.22 0.21
CA PHE A 85 8.07 13.46 -0.39
C PHE A 85 7.99 13.56 -1.91
N LYS A 86 9.08 14.02 -2.56
CA LYS A 86 9.22 14.07 -4.01
C LYS A 86 10.30 13.07 -4.42
N PHE A 87 10.08 12.30 -5.47
CA PHE A 87 11.05 11.34 -5.99
C PHE A 87 10.90 11.13 -7.49
N PHE A 88 11.99 10.72 -8.14
CA PHE A 88 12.01 10.30 -9.54
C PHE A 88 11.94 8.77 -9.65
N PHE A 89 11.06 8.26 -10.51
CA PHE A 89 10.91 6.83 -10.78
C PHE A 89 10.37 6.59 -12.19
N GLY A 90 10.95 5.65 -12.95
CA GLY A 90 10.41 5.24 -14.26
C GLY A 90 10.22 6.39 -15.26
N GLY A 91 11.13 7.37 -15.29
CA GLY A 91 11.07 8.51 -16.21
C GLY A 91 10.12 9.64 -15.79
N LYS A 92 9.48 9.54 -14.63
CA LYS A 92 8.53 10.55 -14.12
C LYS A 92 8.89 11.01 -12.72
N THR A 93 8.44 12.21 -12.38
CA THR A 93 8.57 12.79 -11.05
C THR A 93 7.26 12.63 -10.29
N TYR A 94 7.34 12.14 -9.05
CA TYR A 94 6.19 11.93 -8.17
C TYR A 94 6.34 12.79 -6.94
N LYS A 95 5.27 13.48 -6.53
CA LYS A 95 5.21 14.22 -5.27
C LYS A 95 4.01 13.76 -4.48
N ILE A 96 4.24 13.34 -3.24
CA ILE A 96 3.19 12.90 -2.32
C ILE A 96 3.16 13.87 -1.14
N VAL A 97 1.98 14.39 -0.85
CA VAL A 97 1.71 15.15 0.38
C VAL A 97 0.73 14.33 1.19
N ARG A 98 1.13 13.89 2.39
CA ARG A 98 0.27 13.09 3.28
C ARG A 98 0.20 13.73 4.65
N ARG A 99 -1.01 13.86 5.19
CA ARG A 99 -1.29 14.41 6.52
C ARG A 99 -2.03 13.36 7.34
N PRO A 100 -1.51 12.95 8.52
CA PRO A 100 -2.24 12.06 9.42
C PRO A 100 -3.44 12.79 10.04
N ALA A 101 -4.40 12.04 10.58
CA ALA A 101 -5.50 12.63 11.34
C ALA A 101 -4.97 13.26 12.64
N PHE A 102 -5.28 14.52 12.87
CA PHE A 102 -4.79 15.27 14.04
C PHE A 102 -5.81 16.34 14.48
N GLY A 103 -6.20 16.30 15.76
CA GLY A 103 -7.23 17.20 16.30
C GLY A 103 -8.56 17.06 15.57
N ARG A 104 -9.06 18.16 15.00
CA ARG A 104 -10.29 18.21 14.17
C ARG A 104 -10.03 17.96 12.67
N HIS A 105 -8.77 17.78 12.26
CA HIS A 105 -8.42 17.58 10.86
C HIS A 105 -8.38 16.09 10.50
N ASN A 106 -9.12 15.72 9.46
CA ASN A 106 -9.12 14.37 8.91
C ASN A 106 -7.79 14.07 8.19
N ALA A 107 -7.43 12.79 8.13
CA ALA A 107 -6.30 12.34 7.33
C ALA A 107 -6.53 12.68 5.85
N SER A 108 -5.49 13.13 5.15
CA SER A 108 -5.56 13.45 3.73
C SER A 108 -4.28 13.03 3.02
N VAL A 109 -4.40 12.76 1.72
CA VAL A 109 -3.27 12.45 0.85
C VAL A 109 -3.51 13.10 -0.50
N SER A 110 -2.44 13.57 -1.14
CA SER A 110 -2.46 13.98 -2.55
C SER A 110 -1.23 13.45 -3.25
N LEU A 111 -1.43 12.87 -4.42
CA LEU A 111 -0.37 12.40 -5.30
C LEU A 111 -0.32 13.29 -6.54
N TRP A 112 0.87 13.73 -6.90
CA TRP A 112 1.15 14.52 -8.09
C TRP A 112 2.16 13.76 -8.96
N ILE A 113 1.96 13.78 -10.28
CA ILE A 113 2.82 13.13 -11.27
C ILE A 113 3.22 14.19 -12.29
N ASN A 114 4.53 14.43 -12.45
CA ASN A 114 5.10 15.52 -13.24
C ASN A 114 4.45 16.87 -12.90
N ASP A 115 4.28 17.11 -11.59
CA ASP A 115 3.63 18.29 -11.02
C ASP A 115 2.15 18.50 -11.39
N ILE A 116 1.48 17.47 -11.93
CA ILE A 116 0.02 17.44 -12.18
C ILE A 116 -0.66 16.60 -11.09
N LEU A 117 -1.75 17.10 -10.50
CA LEU A 117 -2.50 16.37 -9.48
C LEU A 117 -3.12 15.11 -10.09
N TYR A 118 -2.77 13.94 -9.55
CA TYR A 118 -3.32 12.66 -9.99
C TYR A 118 -4.60 12.31 -9.22
N SER A 119 -4.54 12.32 -7.88
CA SER A 119 -5.69 12.03 -7.02
C SER A 119 -5.45 12.50 -5.59
N GLN A 120 -6.55 12.80 -4.90
CA GLN A 120 -6.60 13.07 -3.46
C GLN A 120 -7.30 11.94 -2.66
N LYS A 121 -7.78 10.88 -3.34
CA LYS A 121 -8.44 9.75 -2.69
C LYS A 121 -7.41 8.72 -2.23
N SER A 122 -7.47 8.36 -0.95
CA SER A 122 -6.50 7.44 -0.33
C SER A 122 -6.39 6.08 -1.03
N GLN A 123 -7.50 5.50 -1.47
CA GLN A 123 -7.50 4.21 -2.17
C GLN A 123 -6.83 4.29 -3.55
N GLU A 124 -7.17 5.30 -4.36
CA GLU A 124 -6.57 5.52 -5.68
C GLU A 124 -5.06 5.81 -5.57
N VAL A 125 -4.65 6.62 -4.60
CA VAL A 125 -3.22 6.88 -4.34
C VAL A 125 -2.49 5.61 -3.91
N SER A 126 -3.05 4.84 -2.97
CA SER A 126 -2.41 3.62 -2.45
C SER A 126 -2.28 2.56 -3.54
N GLN A 127 -3.33 2.37 -4.35
CA GLN A 127 -3.28 1.49 -5.52
C GLN A 127 -2.24 1.99 -6.54
N LYS A 128 -2.18 3.29 -6.81
CA LYS A 128 -1.21 3.85 -7.75
C LYS A 128 0.23 3.67 -7.27
N ILE A 129 0.51 3.79 -5.97
CA ILE A 129 1.83 3.55 -5.40
C ILE A 129 2.19 2.05 -5.43
N LYS A 130 1.25 1.16 -5.10
CA LYS A 130 1.43 -0.29 -5.20
C LYS A 130 1.71 -0.73 -6.64
N GLU A 131 0.96 -0.17 -7.59
CA GLU A 131 1.25 -0.33 -9.01
C GLU A 131 2.64 0.24 -9.31
N LEU A 132 2.92 1.52 -9.06
CA LEU A 132 4.17 2.18 -9.42
C LEU A 132 5.41 1.41 -8.98
N LEU A 133 5.47 1.06 -7.69
CA LEU A 133 6.63 0.45 -7.06
C LEU A 133 6.66 -1.07 -7.23
N GLY A 134 5.50 -1.71 -7.43
CA GLY A 134 5.38 -3.17 -7.47
C GLY A 134 5.70 -3.86 -6.14
N LEU A 135 5.76 -3.08 -5.05
CA LEU A 135 6.13 -3.53 -3.72
C LEU A 135 5.09 -3.06 -2.71
N GLU A 136 4.79 -3.90 -1.72
CA GLU A 136 4.02 -3.50 -0.54
C GLU A 136 4.89 -2.75 0.46
N ALA A 137 4.29 -2.05 1.43
CA ALA A 137 5.03 -1.26 2.42
C ALA A 137 6.14 -2.06 3.13
N LYS A 138 5.83 -3.30 3.54
CA LYS A 138 6.80 -4.23 4.16
C LYS A 138 7.94 -4.62 3.23
N GLN A 139 7.66 -4.80 1.94
CA GLN A 139 8.65 -5.17 0.93
C GLN A 139 9.52 -3.97 0.54
N PHE A 140 8.91 -2.79 0.39
CA PHE A 140 9.60 -1.53 0.16
C PHE A 140 10.57 -1.21 1.30
N LYS A 141 10.14 -1.37 2.57
CA LYS A 141 11.02 -1.20 3.73
C LYS A 141 12.29 -2.04 3.57
N LYS A 142 12.17 -3.31 3.19
CA LYS A 142 13.31 -4.24 3.06
C LYS A 142 14.24 -3.94 1.88
N VAL A 143 13.72 -3.30 0.82
CA VAL A 143 14.50 -2.90 -0.37
C VAL A 143 15.17 -1.55 -0.15
N PHE A 144 14.52 -0.63 0.56
CA PHE A 144 14.97 0.74 0.74
C PHE A 144 15.83 0.93 2.01
N LEU A 145 15.56 0.14 3.07
CA LEU A 145 16.24 0.19 4.36
C LEU A 145 16.68 -1.23 4.76
N ILE A 146 17.94 -1.36 5.19
CA ILE A 146 18.45 -2.54 5.88
C ILE A 146 18.35 -2.23 7.38
N PRO A 147 17.31 -2.74 8.08
CA PRO A 147 17.12 -2.50 9.50
C PRO A 147 18.18 -3.22 10.34
N GLN A 148 18.42 -2.67 11.54
CA GLN A 148 19.41 -3.17 12.48
C GLN A 148 19.13 -4.63 12.86
N GLY A 149 20.11 -5.52 12.63
CA GLY A 149 20.13 -6.88 13.16
C GLY A 149 19.29 -7.93 12.42
N GLU A 150 18.23 -7.59 11.67
CA GLU A 150 17.33 -8.57 11.04
C GLU A 150 18.07 -9.54 10.09
N TYR A 151 18.95 -9.03 9.24
CA TYR A 151 19.74 -9.87 8.32
C TYR A 151 20.86 -10.64 9.02
N ARG A 152 21.35 -10.13 10.14
CA ARG A 152 22.33 -10.82 10.98
C ARG A 152 21.69 -12.01 11.68
N GLU A 153 20.47 -11.84 12.20
CA GLU A 153 19.65 -12.91 12.78
C GLU A 153 19.36 -14.02 11.76
N VAL A 154 19.00 -13.67 10.53
CA VAL A 154 18.81 -14.62 9.42
C VAL A 154 20.07 -15.47 9.18
N ILE A 155 21.25 -14.85 9.23
CA ILE A 155 22.50 -15.55 8.95
C ILE A 155 22.94 -16.42 10.13
N LEU A 156 22.78 -15.93 11.35
CA LEU A 156 23.28 -16.59 12.56
C LEU A 156 22.29 -17.61 13.17
N SER A 157 21.01 -17.54 12.81
CA SER A 157 19.96 -18.46 13.30
C SER A 157 20.19 -19.92 12.91
N GLU A 158 19.57 -20.83 13.66
CA GLU A 158 19.59 -22.25 13.31
C GLU A 158 18.81 -22.51 12.00
N PRO A 159 19.11 -23.58 11.24
CA PRO A 159 18.55 -23.78 9.89
C PRO A 159 17.02 -23.72 9.79
N ARG A 160 16.29 -24.19 10.82
CA ARG A 160 14.82 -24.12 10.87
C ARG A 160 14.31 -22.69 11.05
N GLU A 161 14.86 -21.98 12.02
CA GLU A 161 14.53 -20.57 12.30
C GLU A 161 14.92 -19.69 11.12
N ARG A 162 16.08 -19.95 10.51
CA ARG A 162 16.52 -19.31 9.28
C ARG A 162 15.47 -19.47 8.18
N LYS A 163 14.97 -20.69 7.93
CA LYS A 163 13.91 -20.91 6.93
C LYS A 163 12.69 -20.02 7.20
N GLU A 164 12.20 -19.96 8.44
CA GLU A 164 11.07 -19.09 8.81
C GLU A 164 11.36 -17.60 8.63
N LEU A 165 12.56 -17.15 9.00
CA LEU A 165 13.00 -15.77 8.79
C LEU A 165 13.10 -15.44 7.29
N PHE A 166 13.57 -16.38 6.47
CA PHE A 166 13.59 -16.26 5.01
C PHE A 166 12.20 -16.20 4.39
N GLU A 167 11.27 -17.02 4.87
CA GLU A 167 9.86 -16.98 4.48
C GLU A 167 9.26 -15.60 4.73
N LYS A 168 9.50 -15.06 5.94
CA LYS A 168 9.10 -13.71 6.32
C LYS A 168 9.81 -12.66 5.47
N LEU A 169 11.08 -12.84 5.13
CA LEU A 169 11.87 -11.86 4.37
C LEU A 169 11.38 -11.71 2.92
N PHE A 170 11.13 -12.82 2.24
CA PHE A 170 10.72 -12.86 0.82
C PHE A 170 9.20 -12.93 0.60
N ASP A 171 8.41 -12.92 1.66
CA ASP A 171 6.93 -12.99 1.60
C ASP A 171 6.44 -14.19 0.77
N THR A 172 7.09 -15.34 0.97
CA THR A 172 6.76 -16.59 0.27
C THR A 172 5.73 -17.43 1.02
N ALA A 173 5.11 -16.88 2.06
CA ALA A 173 4.09 -17.55 2.87
C ALA A 173 2.90 -18.04 2.03
N PHE A 174 2.64 -17.41 0.86
CA PHE A 174 1.61 -17.87 -0.06
C PHE A 174 1.89 -19.27 -0.64
N LEU A 175 3.16 -19.67 -0.81
CA LEU A 175 3.53 -21.00 -1.27
C LEU A 175 3.21 -22.05 -0.20
N GLY A 176 3.49 -21.75 1.07
CA GLY A 176 3.07 -22.59 2.19
C GLY A 176 1.55 -22.72 2.30
N ARG A 177 0.80 -21.61 2.13
CA ARG A 177 -0.68 -21.65 2.08
C ARG A 177 -1.22 -22.49 0.92
N LEU A 178 -0.53 -22.51 -0.22
CA LEU A 178 -0.90 -23.35 -1.35
C LEU A 178 -0.73 -24.84 -1.02
N GLU A 179 0.38 -25.22 -0.40
CA GLU A 179 0.61 -26.59 0.09
C GLU A 179 -0.50 -27.02 1.08
N GLU A 180 -0.84 -26.14 2.03
CA GLU A 180 -1.88 -26.39 3.03
C GLU A 180 -3.30 -26.47 2.44
N PHE A 181 -3.60 -25.65 1.44
CA PHE A 181 -4.85 -25.70 0.69
C PHE A 181 -5.07 -27.09 0.06
N PHE A 182 -4.06 -27.60 -0.68
CA PHE A 182 -4.15 -28.92 -1.30
C PHE A 182 -4.18 -30.05 -0.27
N LYS A 183 -3.44 -29.94 0.83
CA LYS A 183 -3.50 -30.88 1.96
C LYS A 183 -4.92 -31.05 2.49
N ASN A 184 -5.60 -29.93 2.75
CA ASN A 184 -6.96 -29.93 3.29
C ASN A 184 -7.97 -30.46 2.27
N LYS A 185 -7.85 -30.07 1.00
CA LYS A 185 -8.68 -30.60 -0.11
C LYS A 185 -8.57 -32.12 -0.22
N VAL A 186 -7.35 -32.67 -0.25
CA VAL A 186 -7.12 -34.12 -0.34
C VAL A 186 -7.65 -34.85 0.89
N LYS A 187 -7.45 -34.29 2.10
CA LYS A 187 -7.99 -34.86 3.34
C LYS A 187 -9.53 -34.97 3.30
N LEU A 188 -10.22 -33.88 2.95
CA LEU A 188 -11.68 -33.85 2.88
C LEU A 188 -12.24 -34.81 1.83
N LEU A 189 -11.61 -34.89 0.65
CA LEU A 189 -11.97 -35.84 -0.39
C LEU A 189 -11.82 -37.29 0.08
N LYS A 190 -10.71 -37.61 0.76
CA LYS A 190 -10.46 -38.96 1.31
C LYS A 190 -11.50 -39.35 2.36
N GLU A 191 -11.83 -38.44 3.27
CA GLU A 191 -12.88 -38.64 4.29
C GLU A 191 -14.25 -38.85 3.64
N LYS A 192 -14.58 -38.07 2.60
CA LYS A 192 -15.83 -38.20 1.86
C LYS A 192 -15.92 -39.54 1.12
N ILE A 193 -14.88 -39.95 0.39
CA ILE A 193 -14.82 -41.26 -0.30
C ILE A 193 -14.96 -42.40 0.72
N SER A 194 -14.28 -42.31 1.86
CA SER A 194 -14.41 -43.26 2.97
C SER A 194 -15.86 -43.38 3.45
N SER A 195 -16.52 -42.23 3.71
CA SER A 195 -17.92 -42.22 4.16
C SER A 195 -18.89 -42.81 3.14
N LEU A 196 -18.63 -42.63 1.84
CA LEU A 196 -19.44 -43.22 0.77
C LEU A 196 -19.25 -44.74 0.69
N ARG A 197 -18.02 -45.24 0.87
CA ARG A 197 -17.71 -46.67 0.96
C ARG A 197 -18.37 -47.35 2.17
N GLU A 198 -18.48 -46.64 3.29
CA GLU A 198 -19.16 -47.14 4.47
C GLU A 198 -20.68 -47.25 4.23
N LYS A 199 -21.30 -46.21 3.66
CA LYS A 199 -22.72 -46.25 3.26
C LYS A 199 -23.02 -47.32 2.21
N GLU A 200 -22.11 -47.56 1.27
CA GLU A 200 -22.19 -48.65 0.29
C GLU A 200 -22.30 -50.01 1.01
N ARG A 201 -21.43 -50.27 1.99
CA ARG A 201 -21.48 -51.49 2.82
C ARG A 201 -22.74 -51.59 3.65
N GLU A 202 -23.21 -50.48 4.24
CA GLU A 202 -24.46 -50.45 4.99
C GLU A 202 -25.67 -50.84 4.13
N ILE A 203 -25.76 -50.33 2.90
CA ILE A 203 -26.88 -50.65 2.00
C ILE A 203 -26.84 -52.13 1.59
N LEU A 204 -25.66 -52.67 1.27
CA LEU A 204 -25.51 -54.08 0.94
C LEU A 204 -25.86 -54.98 2.13
N ALA A 205 -25.44 -54.60 3.35
CA ALA A 205 -25.79 -55.30 4.58
C ALA A 205 -27.31 -55.26 4.86
N LEU A 206 -27.97 -54.11 4.68
CA LEU A 206 -29.42 -53.97 4.82
C LEU A 206 -30.20 -54.81 3.79
N ALA A 207 -29.64 -55.02 2.60
CA ALA A 207 -30.21 -55.89 1.58
C ALA A 207 -29.80 -57.37 1.75
N GLU A 208 -28.98 -57.69 2.76
CA GLU A 208 -28.43 -59.02 3.05
C GLU A 208 -27.75 -59.64 1.83
N VAL A 209 -26.85 -58.89 1.20
CA VAL A 209 -26.07 -59.30 0.03
C VAL A 209 -24.63 -58.81 0.16
N SER A 210 -23.71 -59.50 -0.48
CA SER A 210 -22.28 -59.19 -0.46
C SER A 210 -21.84 -58.30 -1.62
N SER A 211 -22.62 -58.24 -2.72
CA SER A 211 -22.33 -57.40 -3.88
C SER A 211 -23.60 -56.84 -4.56
N PHE A 212 -23.41 -55.88 -5.47
CA PHE A 212 -24.50 -55.32 -6.26
C PHE A 212 -25.04 -56.33 -7.30
N GLU A 213 -24.18 -57.20 -7.83
CA GLU A 213 -24.62 -58.31 -8.68
C GLU A 213 -25.57 -59.24 -7.92
N GLU A 214 -25.21 -59.59 -6.68
CA GLU A 214 -26.06 -60.42 -5.83
C GLU A 214 -27.39 -59.73 -5.46
N LEU A 215 -27.37 -58.40 -5.26
CA LEU A 215 -28.61 -57.60 -5.11
C LEU A 215 -29.53 -57.74 -6.33
N MET A 216 -28.95 -57.62 -7.53
CA MET A 216 -29.70 -57.72 -8.79
C MET A 216 -30.22 -59.14 -9.02
N GLU A 217 -29.44 -60.18 -8.70
CA GLU A 217 -29.88 -61.57 -8.75
C GLU A 217 -31.04 -61.84 -7.78
N LYS A 218 -30.98 -61.30 -6.55
CA LYS A 218 -32.03 -61.42 -5.54
C LYS A 218 -33.34 -60.73 -5.99
N ILE A 219 -33.24 -59.55 -6.61
CA ILE A 219 -34.39 -58.86 -7.23
C ILE A 219 -35.01 -59.72 -8.34
N LEU A 220 -34.20 -60.26 -9.25
CA LEU A 220 -34.67 -61.13 -10.33
C LEU A 220 -35.31 -62.42 -9.80
N TYR A 221 -34.73 -63.03 -8.77
CA TYR A 221 -35.26 -64.21 -8.12
C TYR A 221 -36.66 -63.95 -7.55
N HIS A 222 -36.84 -62.89 -6.76
CA HIS A 222 -38.13 -62.55 -6.16
C HIS A 222 -39.18 -62.15 -7.21
N ALA A 223 -38.80 -61.44 -8.26
CA ALA A 223 -39.69 -61.15 -9.39
C ALA A 223 -40.16 -62.44 -10.09
N SER A 224 -39.29 -63.44 -10.24
CA SER A 224 -39.65 -64.75 -10.80
C SER A 224 -40.57 -65.57 -9.89
N GLU A 225 -40.39 -65.50 -8.57
CA GLU A 225 -41.23 -66.21 -7.60
C GLU A 225 -42.64 -65.60 -7.51
N ILE A 226 -42.78 -64.27 -7.64
CA ILE A 226 -44.08 -63.61 -7.78
C ILE A 226 -44.82 -64.16 -9.00
N SER A 227 -44.15 -64.22 -10.17
CA SER A 227 -44.77 -64.75 -11.40
C SER A 227 -45.21 -66.21 -11.27
N LYS A 228 -44.41 -67.06 -10.61
CA LYS A 228 -44.81 -68.45 -10.30
C LYS A 228 -45.99 -68.49 -9.33
N GLY A 229 -46.01 -67.65 -8.30
CA GLY A 229 -47.10 -67.55 -7.33
C GLY A 229 -48.42 -67.11 -7.97
N GLU A 230 -48.38 -66.10 -8.84
CA GLU A 230 -49.53 -65.61 -9.61
C GLU A 230 -50.11 -66.70 -10.53
N SER A 231 -49.27 -67.50 -11.19
CA SER A 231 -49.73 -68.61 -12.03
C SER A 231 -50.44 -69.70 -11.21
N LYS A 232 -49.92 -70.04 -10.02
CA LYS A 232 -50.55 -70.99 -9.08
C LYS A 232 -51.86 -70.43 -8.54
N LEU A 233 -51.89 -69.15 -8.15
CA LEU A 233 -53.08 -68.44 -7.69
C LEU A 233 -54.18 -68.47 -8.77
N SER A 234 -53.82 -68.24 -10.03
CA SER A 234 -54.72 -68.34 -11.18
C SER A 234 -55.32 -69.75 -11.34
N SER A 235 -54.50 -70.79 -11.21
CA SER A 235 -54.99 -72.18 -11.31
C SER A 235 -55.92 -72.60 -10.16
N VAL A 236 -55.63 -72.18 -8.92
CA VAL A 236 -56.43 -72.51 -7.73
C VAL A 236 -57.71 -71.70 -7.71
N SER A 237 -57.64 -70.42 -8.08
CA SER A 237 -58.82 -69.57 -8.21
C SER A 237 -59.77 -70.07 -9.31
N ALA A 238 -59.25 -70.60 -10.42
CA ALA A 238 -60.07 -71.25 -11.45
C ALA A 238 -60.79 -72.51 -10.92
N LYS A 239 -60.09 -73.37 -10.16
CA LYS A 239 -60.68 -74.58 -9.54
C LYS A 239 -61.71 -74.24 -8.46
N LEU A 240 -61.42 -73.23 -7.63
CA LEU A 240 -62.40 -72.69 -6.67
C LEU A 240 -63.63 -72.17 -7.38
N LYS A 241 -63.46 -71.44 -8.48
CA LYS A 241 -64.57 -70.89 -9.25
C LYS A 241 -65.46 -72.00 -9.80
N SER A 242 -64.88 -73.08 -10.36
CA SER A 242 -65.68 -74.23 -10.83
C SER A 242 -66.39 -74.97 -9.69
N LEU A 243 -65.74 -75.10 -8.53
CA LEU A 243 -66.33 -75.80 -7.37
C LEU A 243 -67.42 -74.96 -6.69
N GLU A 244 -67.23 -73.63 -6.64
CA GLU A 244 -68.24 -72.66 -6.21
C GLU A 244 -69.43 -72.61 -7.16
N GLU A 245 -69.22 -72.78 -8.45
CA GLU A 245 -70.30 -72.91 -9.44
C GLU A 245 -71.11 -74.20 -9.23
N GLU A 246 -70.46 -75.31 -8.88
CA GLU A 246 -71.11 -76.59 -8.62
C GLU A 246 -71.87 -76.61 -7.28
N LEU A 247 -71.27 -76.05 -6.22
CA LEU A 247 -71.96 -75.78 -4.94
C LEU A 247 -73.14 -74.85 -5.15
N LYS A 248 -72.95 -73.72 -5.85
CA LYS A 248 -74.05 -72.79 -6.14
C LYS A 248 -75.20 -73.49 -6.87
N LYS A 249 -74.94 -74.43 -7.79
CA LYS A 249 -76.01 -75.20 -8.44
C LYS A 249 -76.78 -76.08 -7.47
N LEU A 250 -76.11 -76.77 -6.56
CA LEU A 250 -76.74 -77.64 -5.55
C LEU A 250 -77.44 -76.86 -4.43
N GLU A 251 -76.84 -75.76 -3.97
CA GLU A 251 -77.42 -74.82 -3.01
C GLU A 251 -78.67 -74.18 -3.59
N LYS A 252 -78.59 -73.75 -4.84
CA LYS A 252 -79.73 -73.23 -5.59
C LYS A 252 -80.79 -74.32 -5.72
N ALA A 253 -80.49 -75.54 -6.13
CA ALA A 253 -81.50 -76.62 -6.19
C ALA A 253 -82.22 -76.86 -4.85
N HIS A 254 -81.50 -76.93 -3.72
CA HIS A 254 -82.08 -77.11 -2.39
C HIS A 254 -82.92 -75.91 -1.93
N GLU A 255 -82.40 -74.70 -2.12
CA GLU A 255 -83.06 -73.44 -1.76
C GLU A 255 -84.30 -73.19 -2.62
N LEU A 256 -84.22 -73.45 -3.93
CA LEU A 256 -85.33 -73.30 -4.85
C LEU A 256 -86.48 -74.26 -4.47
N LEU A 257 -86.17 -75.52 -4.12
CA LEU A 257 -87.17 -76.51 -3.69
C LEU A 257 -87.86 -76.12 -2.37
N SER A 258 -87.11 -75.55 -1.42
CA SER A 258 -87.66 -75.08 -0.13
C SER A 258 -88.48 -73.79 -0.26
N ASN A 259 -88.11 -72.90 -1.17
CA ASN A 259 -88.83 -71.65 -1.43
C ASN A 259 -90.11 -71.89 -2.24
N TYR A 260 -90.14 -72.93 -3.08
CA TYR A 260 -91.32 -73.30 -3.86
C TYR A 260 -92.51 -73.70 -2.97
N PHE A 261 -92.22 -74.43 -1.89
CA PHE A 261 -93.19 -74.84 -0.88
C PHE A 261 -93.85 -73.64 -0.16
N LYS A 262 -93.07 -72.61 0.23
CA LYS A 262 -93.56 -71.46 1.03
C LYS A 262 -94.26 -70.39 0.18
N LEU A 263 -93.79 -70.14 -1.04
CA LEU A 263 -94.34 -69.10 -1.91
C LEU A 263 -95.72 -69.49 -2.47
N LYS A 264 -96.18 -70.73 -2.36
CA LYS A 264 -97.54 -71.10 -2.84
C LYS A 264 -98.67 -70.51 -1.98
N GLU A 265 -98.42 -70.26 -0.71
CA GLU A 265 -99.41 -69.69 0.22
C GLU A 265 -99.57 -68.16 0.09
N GLU A 266 -98.48 -67.44 -0.15
CA GLU A 266 -98.46 -65.96 -0.17
C GLU A 266 -99.12 -65.33 -1.44
N LYS A 267 -99.36 -66.07 -2.53
CA LYS A 267 -99.82 -65.54 -3.85
C LYS A 267 -101.13 -64.81 -3.80
N ILE A 268 -102.03 -65.32 -2.96
CA ILE A 268 -103.45 -64.99 -2.96
C ILE A 268 -103.71 -63.60 -2.37
N GLN A 269 -102.77 -63.05 -1.58
CA GLN A 269 -102.97 -61.79 -0.84
C GLN A 269 -102.52 -60.52 -1.58
N LEU A 270 -101.76 -60.64 -2.67
CA LEU A 270 -100.99 -59.52 -3.22
C LEU A 270 -101.56 -58.90 -4.52
N GLU A 271 -102.62 -59.48 -5.10
CA GLU A 271 -103.23 -59.04 -6.38
C GLU A 271 -103.92 -57.65 -6.33
N ASN A 272 -104.23 -57.11 -5.13
CA ASN A 272 -105.08 -55.92 -4.95
C ASN A 272 -104.37 -54.54 -4.85
N LYS A 273 -103.04 -54.44 -4.89
CA LYS A 273 -102.27 -53.18 -4.63
C LYS A 273 -101.42 -52.65 -5.82
N LYS A 274 -101.79 -52.98 -7.07
CA LYS A 274 -100.87 -52.99 -8.22
C LYS A 274 -100.63 -51.65 -8.94
N GLU A 275 -101.60 -50.75 -9.03
CA GLU A 275 -101.47 -49.50 -9.82
C GLU A 275 -100.60 -48.43 -9.12
N GLU A 276 -100.59 -48.39 -7.78
CA GLU A 276 -99.84 -47.40 -6.99
C GLU A 276 -98.31 -47.62 -7.10
N ILE A 277 -97.88 -48.88 -7.22
CA ILE A 277 -96.45 -49.26 -7.21
C ILE A 277 -95.79 -49.07 -8.58
N ASP A 278 -96.54 -49.15 -9.68
CA ASP A 278 -95.99 -48.93 -11.02
C ASP A 278 -95.46 -47.49 -11.21
N SER A 279 -96.10 -46.49 -10.59
CA SER A 279 -95.62 -45.10 -10.59
C SER A 279 -94.33 -44.89 -9.77
N LEU A 280 -94.13 -45.68 -8.71
CA LEU A 280 -92.94 -45.63 -7.85
C LEU A 280 -91.75 -46.37 -8.50
N ARG A 281 -91.98 -47.45 -9.28
CA ARG A 281 -90.96 -48.23 -10.01
C ARG A 281 -90.14 -47.40 -10.98
N GLU A 282 -90.82 -46.57 -11.79
CA GLU A 282 -90.14 -45.70 -12.74
C GLU A 282 -89.19 -44.72 -12.03
N ARG A 283 -89.58 -44.28 -10.83
CA ARG A 283 -88.82 -43.34 -10.00
C ARG A 283 -87.60 -43.98 -9.33
N VAL A 284 -87.72 -45.21 -8.80
CA VAL A 284 -86.58 -45.96 -8.21
C VAL A 284 -85.58 -46.46 -9.25
N PHE A 285 -86.05 -46.87 -10.44
CA PHE A 285 -85.16 -47.25 -11.54
C PHE A 285 -84.18 -46.12 -11.89
N LYS A 286 -84.68 -44.88 -11.99
CA LYS A 286 -83.85 -43.70 -12.21
C LYS A 286 -82.90 -43.45 -11.03
N LEU A 287 -83.37 -43.53 -9.78
CA LEU A 287 -82.52 -43.33 -8.60
C LEU A 287 -81.39 -44.38 -8.42
N LYS A 288 -81.64 -45.68 -8.68
CA LYS A 288 -80.61 -46.73 -8.62
C LYS A 288 -79.51 -46.53 -9.66
N ALA A 289 -79.90 -46.18 -10.89
CA ALA A 289 -78.95 -45.87 -11.97
C ALA A 289 -78.04 -44.68 -11.61
N LEU A 290 -78.56 -43.70 -10.86
CA LEU A 290 -77.77 -42.60 -10.30
C LEU A 290 -76.89 -43.07 -9.13
N MET A 291 -77.37 -43.95 -8.24
CA MET A 291 -76.60 -44.46 -7.09
C MET A 291 -75.37 -45.28 -7.50
N GLU A 292 -75.49 -46.16 -8.50
CA GLU A 292 -74.37 -46.93 -9.05
C GLU A 292 -73.28 -46.03 -9.67
N ASN A 293 -73.66 -44.83 -10.11
CA ASN A 293 -72.78 -43.84 -10.71
C ASN A 293 -72.59 -42.61 -9.81
N LEU A 294 -72.92 -42.71 -8.52
CA LEU A 294 -72.93 -41.60 -7.57
C LEU A 294 -71.55 -40.99 -7.42
N TYR A 295 -70.53 -41.85 -7.36
CA TYR A 295 -69.13 -41.45 -7.33
C TYR A 295 -68.80 -40.49 -8.50
N HIS A 296 -69.26 -40.79 -9.72
CA HIS A 296 -69.01 -39.94 -10.88
C HIS A 296 -69.76 -38.61 -10.81
N TYR A 297 -71.00 -38.60 -10.29
CA TYR A 297 -71.77 -37.37 -10.10
C TYR A 297 -71.15 -36.45 -9.03
N GLU A 298 -70.74 -37.01 -7.89
CA GLU A 298 -70.07 -36.25 -6.82
C GLU A 298 -68.68 -35.76 -7.24
N THR A 299 -67.94 -36.59 -7.98
CA THR A 299 -66.63 -36.26 -8.54
C THR A 299 -66.77 -35.09 -9.51
N ILE A 300 -67.75 -35.10 -10.42
CA ILE A 300 -68.06 -33.98 -11.30
C ILE A 300 -68.40 -32.72 -10.50
N ARG A 301 -69.24 -32.79 -9.46
CA ARG A 301 -69.62 -31.62 -8.65
C ARG A 301 -68.41 -31.01 -7.94
N LYS A 302 -67.55 -31.83 -7.31
CA LYS A 302 -66.33 -31.40 -6.62
C LYS A 302 -65.30 -30.84 -7.61
N LEU A 303 -65.02 -31.57 -8.69
CA LEU A 303 -64.09 -31.15 -9.73
C LEU A 303 -64.58 -29.91 -10.46
N TRP A 304 -65.88 -29.71 -10.67
CA TRP A 304 -66.41 -28.51 -11.32
C TRP A 304 -66.06 -27.22 -10.56
N VAL A 305 -66.18 -27.24 -9.23
CA VAL A 305 -65.78 -26.10 -8.39
C VAL A 305 -64.27 -25.87 -8.46
N GLN A 306 -63.47 -26.94 -8.35
CA GLN A 306 -62.01 -26.84 -8.38
C GLN A 306 -61.49 -26.40 -9.77
N LEU A 307 -62.06 -26.93 -10.85
CA LEU A 307 -61.75 -26.55 -12.23
C LEU A 307 -62.12 -25.10 -12.49
N ARG A 308 -63.27 -24.63 -11.98
CA ARG A 308 -63.66 -23.21 -12.11
C ARG A 308 -62.70 -22.29 -11.37
N GLN A 309 -62.27 -22.65 -10.16
CA GLN A 309 -61.30 -21.89 -9.38
C GLN A 309 -59.92 -21.87 -10.07
N LYS A 310 -59.39 -23.03 -10.47
CA LYS A 310 -58.09 -23.13 -11.16
C LYS A 310 -58.11 -22.48 -12.54
N ALA A 311 -59.22 -22.59 -13.30
CA ALA A 311 -59.38 -21.89 -14.58
C ALA A 311 -59.39 -20.38 -14.41
N LYS A 312 -60.01 -19.86 -13.33
CA LYS A 312 -59.94 -18.44 -12.97
C LYS A 312 -58.50 -18.03 -12.66
N GLN A 313 -57.81 -18.78 -11.79
CA GLN A 313 -56.39 -18.53 -11.47
C GLN A 313 -55.49 -18.53 -12.71
N ARG A 314 -55.71 -19.47 -13.65
CA ARG A 314 -54.99 -19.52 -14.93
C ARG A 314 -55.27 -18.28 -15.77
N LYS A 315 -56.53 -17.85 -15.86
CA LYS A 315 -56.90 -16.64 -16.60
C LYS A 315 -56.27 -15.39 -15.98
N ASP A 316 -56.27 -15.28 -14.66
CA ASP A 316 -55.69 -14.16 -13.93
C ASP A 316 -54.16 -14.12 -14.14
N LEU A 317 -53.46 -15.24 -13.96
CA LEU A 317 -52.02 -15.36 -14.20
C LEU A 317 -51.64 -15.15 -15.67
N PHE A 318 -52.46 -15.63 -16.61
CA PHE A 318 -52.22 -15.43 -18.04
C PHE A 318 -52.37 -13.96 -18.43
N SER A 319 -53.40 -13.28 -17.92
CA SER A 319 -53.55 -11.84 -18.16
C SER A 319 -52.44 -11.02 -17.50
N ALA A 320 -51.96 -11.42 -16.31
CA ALA A 320 -50.77 -10.82 -15.69
C ALA A 320 -49.50 -11.06 -16.53
N SER A 321 -49.32 -12.25 -17.10
CA SER A 321 -48.17 -12.55 -17.97
C SER A 321 -48.18 -11.75 -19.27
N ILE A 322 -49.36 -11.49 -19.86
CA ILE A 322 -49.50 -10.62 -21.04
C ILE A 322 -49.08 -9.18 -20.68
N LYS A 323 -49.60 -8.64 -19.58
CA LYS A 323 -49.24 -7.29 -19.11
C LYS A 323 -47.74 -7.15 -18.87
N LEU A 324 -47.13 -8.14 -18.21
CA LEU A 324 -45.67 -8.15 -17.99
C LEU A 324 -44.88 -8.23 -19.30
N LYS A 325 -45.38 -8.93 -20.33
CA LYS A 325 -44.75 -8.97 -21.66
C LYS A 325 -44.87 -7.62 -22.37
N GLU A 326 -46.02 -6.97 -22.29
CA GLU A 326 -46.23 -5.62 -22.85
C GLU A 326 -45.33 -4.60 -22.15
N GLU A 327 -45.27 -4.63 -20.82
CA GLU A 327 -44.38 -3.77 -20.03
C GLU A 327 -42.90 -4.02 -20.35
N LEU A 328 -42.49 -5.28 -20.49
CA LEU A 328 -41.14 -5.65 -20.87
C LEU A 328 -40.79 -5.12 -22.27
N SER A 329 -41.70 -5.25 -23.24
CA SER A 329 -41.54 -4.72 -24.60
C SER A 329 -41.39 -3.20 -24.59
N ASN A 330 -42.25 -2.50 -23.85
CA ASN A 330 -42.19 -1.04 -23.75
C ASN A 330 -40.87 -0.57 -23.09
N THR A 331 -40.44 -1.23 -22.01
CA THR A 331 -39.16 -0.91 -21.35
C THR A 331 -37.96 -1.27 -22.24
N GLN A 332 -38.06 -2.31 -23.08
CA GLN A 332 -37.03 -2.63 -24.09
C GLN A 332 -36.94 -1.56 -25.17
N GLU A 333 -38.06 -1.01 -25.65
CA GLU A 333 -38.06 0.12 -26.58
C GLU A 333 -37.47 1.39 -25.96
N GLU A 334 -37.79 1.69 -24.69
CA GLU A 334 -37.17 2.79 -23.93
C GLU A 334 -35.65 2.61 -23.81
N TRP A 335 -35.20 1.38 -23.57
CA TRP A 335 -33.78 1.03 -23.51
C TRP A 335 -33.07 1.22 -24.86
N GLU A 336 -33.70 0.80 -25.96
CA GLU A 336 -33.15 0.99 -27.31
C GLU A 336 -33.05 2.48 -27.66
N LYS A 337 -34.08 3.29 -27.36
CA LYS A 337 -34.03 4.75 -27.54
C LYS A 337 -32.92 5.41 -26.71
N LEU A 338 -32.67 4.93 -25.49
CA LEU A 338 -31.57 5.42 -24.66
C LEU A 338 -30.20 5.03 -25.24
N ARG A 339 -30.10 3.83 -25.83
CA ARG A 339 -28.89 3.32 -26.48
C ARG A 339 -28.57 4.06 -27.78
N GLU A 340 -29.57 4.48 -28.55
CA GLU A 340 -29.36 5.33 -29.73
C GLU A 340 -28.70 6.68 -29.39
N ARG A 341 -28.81 7.14 -28.15
CA ARG A 341 -28.16 8.38 -27.65
C ARG A 341 -26.71 8.17 -27.20
N GLU A 342 -26.21 6.93 -27.17
CA GLU A 342 -24.84 6.58 -26.71
C GLU A 342 -23.73 7.22 -27.58
N PRO A 343 -23.84 7.30 -28.92
CA PRO A 343 -22.85 8.00 -29.75
C PRO A 343 -22.81 9.52 -29.47
N ASP A 344 -23.95 10.14 -29.22
CA ASP A 344 -24.02 11.56 -28.87
C ASP A 344 -23.47 11.84 -27.47
N LEU A 345 -23.62 10.88 -26.55
CA LEU A 345 -22.98 10.91 -25.23
C LEU A 345 -21.45 10.89 -25.36
N GLU A 346 -20.90 10.06 -26.25
CA GLU A 346 -19.45 10.01 -26.51
C GLU A 346 -18.92 11.35 -27.05
N LYS A 347 -19.60 11.94 -28.03
CA LYS A 347 -19.26 13.29 -28.53
C LYS A 347 -19.30 14.34 -27.41
N LYS A 348 -20.34 14.31 -26.57
CA LYS A 348 -20.45 15.23 -25.42
C LYS A 348 -19.36 15.00 -24.37
N LYS A 349 -18.93 13.76 -24.14
CA LYS A 349 -17.80 13.43 -23.24
C LYS A 349 -16.47 13.97 -23.78
N GLU A 350 -16.28 13.93 -25.10
CA GLU A 350 -15.11 14.54 -25.73
C GLU A 350 -15.12 16.07 -25.57
N ILE A 351 -16.26 16.71 -25.85
CA ILE A 351 -16.46 18.15 -25.64
C ILE A 351 -16.24 18.53 -24.16
N PHE A 352 -16.76 17.73 -23.22
CA PHE A 352 -16.53 17.92 -21.79
C PHE A 352 -15.04 17.90 -21.45
N LEU A 353 -14.29 16.92 -21.98
CA LEU A 353 -12.85 16.81 -21.73
C LEU A 353 -12.08 18.01 -22.32
N GLN A 354 -12.46 18.46 -23.52
CA GLN A 354 -11.88 19.65 -24.14
C GLN A 354 -12.15 20.91 -23.30
N LYS A 355 -13.40 21.15 -22.90
CA LYS A 355 -13.79 22.29 -22.06
C LYS A 355 -13.12 22.26 -20.69
N LYS A 356 -13.00 21.08 -20.07
CA LYS A 356 -12.30 20.91 -18.79
C LYS A 356 -10.82 21.25 -18.88
N ARG A 357 -10.14 20.82 -19.95
CA ARG A 357 -8.73 21.19 -20.22
C ARG A 357 -8.57 22.70 -20.39
N ALA A 358 -9.48 23.34 -21.13
CA ALA A 358 -9.47 24.80 -21.30
C ALA A 358 -9.70 25.53 -19.97
N PHE A 359 -10.63 25.06 -19.14
CA PHE A 359 -10.89 25.61 -17.81
C PHE A 359 -9.66 25.50 -16.89
N GLU A 360 -9.03 24.33 -16.83
CA GLU A 360 -7.81 24.11 -16.04
C GLU A 360 -6.63 24.98 -16.53
N ALA A 361 -6.50 25.17 -17.84
CA ALA A 361 -5.48 26.04 -18.42
C ALA A 361 -5.68 27.52 -18.03
N ILE A 362 -6.94 28.01 -18.03
CA ILE A 362 -7.26 29.38 -17.60
C ILE A 362 -6.95 29.60 -16.12
N GLN A 363 -7.34 28.66 -15.25
CA GLN A 363 -7.02 28.75 -13.82
C GLN A 363 -5.51 28.78 -13.59
N ARG A 364 -4.78 27.92 -14.30
CA ARG A 364 -3.33 27.87 -14.19
C ARG A 364 -2.66 29.15 -14.69
N TYR A 365 -3.18 29.75 -15.76
CA TYR A 365 -2.72 31.01 -16.30
C TYR A 365 -2.92 32.16 -15.29
N GLN A 366 -4.09 32.26 -14.67
CA GLN A 366 -4.37 33.27 -13.64
C GLN A 366 -3.49 33.10 -12.39
N GLU A 367 -3.26 31.86 -11.94
CA GLU A 367 -2.35 31.57 -10.82
C GLU A 367 -0.92 32.04 -11.12
N LEU A 368 -0.40 31.72 -12.30
CA LEU A 368 0.96 32.11 -12.71
C LEU A 368 1.09 33.63 -12.85
N LEU A 369 0.07 34.34 -13.33
CA LEU A 369 0.06 35.81 -13.35
C LEU A 369 0.12 36.41 -11.94
N LYS A 370 -0.54 35.78 -10.96
CA LYS A 370 -0.47 36.20 -9.57
C LYS A 370 0.91 35.94 -8.97
N GLU A 371 1.49 34.76 -9.21
CA GLU A 371 2.86 34.41 -8.79
C GLU A 371 3.89 35.37 -9.39
N LEU A 372 3.71 35.76 -10.67
CA LEU A 372 4.57 36.73 -11.35
C LEU A 372 4.54 38.10 -10.65
N ARG A 373 3.35 38.65 -10.38
CA ARG A 373 3.21 39.93 -9.67
C ARG A 373 3.86 39.90 -8.28
N GLU A 374 3.62 38.83 -7.51
CA GLU A 374 4.23 38.67 -6.18
C GLU A 374 5.76 38.57 -6.24
N MET A 375 6.32 38.01 -7.31
CA MET A 375 7.77 37.99 -7.54
C MET A 375 8.33 39.36 -7.95
N GLU A 376 7.63 40.08 -8.83
CA GLU A 376 8.03 41.42 -9.25
C GLU A 376 8.11 42.38 -8.06
N ASP A 377 7.12 42.34 -7.16
CA ASP A 377 7.12 43.13 -5.92
C ASP A 377 8.31 42.81 -4.99
N LYS A 378 8.72 41.53 -4.92
CA LYS A 378 9.87 41.10 -4.10
C LYS A 378 11.20 41.53 -4.71
N LEU A 379 11.33 41.41 -6.04
CA LEU A 379 12.51 41.85 -6.76
C LEU A 379 12.72 43.36 -6.58
N MET A 380 11.66 44.16 -6.68
CA MET A 380 11.73 45.61 -6.47
C MET A 380 12.25 45.97 -5.07
N LYS A 381 11.76 45.29 -4.01
CA LYS A 381 12.21 45.52 -2.63
C LYS A 381 13.68 45.16 -2.41
N ILE A 382 14.12 44.01 -2.93
CA ILE A 382 15.51 43.57 -2.81
C ILE A 382 16.46 44.49 -3.59
N GLU A 383 16.04 44.97 -4.75
CA GLU A 383 16.82 45.93 -5.54
C GLU A 383 17.01 47.26 -4.80
N GLU A 384 15.96 47.76 -4.13
CA GLU A 384 16.05 48.94 -3.28
C GLU A 384 16.98 48.73 -2.08
N GLU A 385 16.90 47.57 -1.41
CA GLU A 385 17.80 47.22 -0.30
C GLU A 385 19.26 47.09 -0.74
N ARG A 386 19.52 46.51 -1.91
CA ARG A 386 20.88 46.40 -2.49
C ARG A 386 21.48 47.78 -2.77
N ASN A 387 20.71 48.66 -3.40
CA ASN A 387 21.15 50.03 -3.70
C ASN A 387 21.45 50.85 -2.43
N ASN A 388 20.65 50.69 -1.39
CA ASN A 388 20.88 51.36 -0.11
C ASN A 388 22.14 50.82 0.60
N LEU A 389 22.35 49.50 0.58
CA LEU A 389 23.52 48.87 1.18
C LEU A 389 24.83 49.24 0.45
N GLU A 390 24.79 49.36 -0.88
CA GLU A 390 25.93 49.79 -1.68
C GLU A 390 26.39 51.21 -1.33
N LYS A 391 25.44 52.16 -1.23
CA LYS A 391 25.71 53.53 -0.76
C LYS A 391 26.29 53.57 0.67
N GLU A 392 25.90 52.62 1.54
CA GLU A 392 26.42 52.54 2.90
C GLU A 392 27.86 52.02 2.94
N ILE A 393 28.18 51.02 2.10
CA ILE A 393 29.53 50.48 1.94
C ILE A 393 30.48 51.56 1.40
N GLU A 394 30.10 52.25 0.31
CA GLU A 394 30.92 53.32 -0.28
C GLU A 394 31.29 54.41 0.73
N LYS A 395 30.31 54.84 1.54
CA LYS A 395 30.53 55.81 2.61
C LYS A 395 31.57 55.31 3.62
N ARG A 396 31.44 54.06 4.08
CA ARG A 396 32.36 53.48 5.08
C ARG A 396 33.76 53.20 4.51
N GLU A 397 33.88 52.83 3.23
CA GLU A 397 35.17 52.66 2.57
C GLU A 397 35.92 53.99 2.43
N PHE A 398 35.20 55.07 2.11
CA PHE A 398 35.75 56.42 2.10
C PHE A 398 36.28 56.82 3.49
N PHE A 399 35.54 56.53 4.57
CA PHE A 399 35.99 56.79 5.94
C PHE A 399 37.22 55.96 6.34
N ARG A 400 37.33 54.71 5.88
CA ARG A 400 38.50 53.87 6.11
C ARG A 400 39.76 54.50 5.49
N ASP A 401 39.67 54.93 4.23
CA ASP A 401 40.78 55.56 3.52
C ASP A 401 41.25 56.86 4.22
N TYR A 402 40.30 57.65 4.75
CA TYR A 402 40.63 58.83 5.56
C TYR A 402 41.42 58.49 6.83
N LEU A 403 40.98 57.46 7.58
CA LEU A 403 41.64 57.05 8.83
C LEU A 403 43.06 56.51 8.58
N GLU A 404 43.24 55.71 7.52
CA GLU A 404 44.54 55.18 7.12
C GLU A 404 45.54 56.32 6.80
N LYS A 405 45.09 57.31 6.03
CA LYS A 405 45.91 58.49 5.69
C LYS A 405 46.24 59.34 6.92
N GLN A 406 45.30 59.54 7.86
CA GLN A 406 45.59 60.27 9.10
C GLN A 406 46.61 59.55 10.00
N ARG A 407 46.55 58.22 10.09
CA ARG A 407 47.57 57.44 10.81
C ARG A 407 48.96 57.69 10.23
N LYS A 408 49.11 57.55 8.91
CA LYS A 408 50.38 57.78 8.19
C LYS A 408 50.90 59.20 8.40
N LEU A 409 50.03 60.23 8.40
CA LEU A 409 50.43 61.61 8.68
C LEU A 409 51.00 61.76 10.11
N SER A 410 50.35 61.14 11.09
CA SER A 410 50.78 61.22 12.50
C SER A 410 52.17 60.62 12.73
N GLU A 411 52.52 59.56 12.00
CA GLU A 411 53.83 58.91 12.04
C GLU A 411 54.90 59.80 11.39
N LEU A 412 54.60 60.41 10.23
CA LEU A 412 55.52 61.32 9.55
C LEU A 412 55.77 62.60 10.36
N LYS A 413 54.75 63.18 11.01
CA LYS A 413 54.93 64.37 11.88
C LYS A 413 55.82 64.13 13.08
N LYS A 414 55.87 62.89 13.61
CA LYS A 414 56.82 62.53 14.67
C LYS A 414 58.26 62.59 14.13
N LYS A 415 58.51 62.00 12.96
CA LYS A 415 59.82 62.04 12.30
C LYS A 415 60.28 63.46 11.95
N GLU A 416 59.36 64.35 11.58
CA GLU A 416 59.67 65.77 11.31
C GLU A 416 60.21 66.49 12.56
N ARG A 417 59.64 66.20 13.74
CA ARG A 417 60.11 66.77 15.01
C ARG A 417 61.51 66.28 15.35
N ASP A 418 61.77 64.99 15.16
CA ASP A 418 63.09 64.40 15.39
C ASP A 418 64.16 65.01 14.46
N LEU A 419 63.80 65.31 13.20
CA LEU A 419 64.67 65.97 12.23
C LEU A 419 65.04 67.40 12.62
N ARG A 420 64.07 68.20 13.09
CA ARG A 420 64.35 69.57 13.57
C ARG A 420 65.28 69.57 14.78
N LEU A 421 65.04 68.66 15.72
CA LEU A 421 65.88 68.52 16.92
C LEU A 421 67.33 68.15 16.55
N TYR A 422 67.52 67.28 15.55
CA TYR A 422 68.85 66.96 15.04
C TYR A 422 69.57 68.17 14.44
N GLN A 423 68.88 69.00 13.65
CA GLN A 423 69.46 70.21 13.05
C GLN A 423 69.92 71.21 14.12
N GLU A 424 69.09 71.46 15.13
CA GLU A 424 69.42 72.35 16.26
C GLU A 424 70.69 71.88 17.00
N LYS A 425 70.77 70.58 17.31
CA LYS A 425 71.92 70.00 18.01
C LYS A 425 73.19 70.01 17.17
N LYS A 426 73.06 69.92 15.84
CA LYS A 426 74.19 69.99 14.91
C LYS A 426 74.80 71.40 14.85
N GLU A 427 73.98 72.44 14.92
CA GLU A 427 74.45 73.83 15.01
C GLU A 427 75.17 74.12 16.33
N GLU A 428 74.64 73.62 17.45
CA GLU A 428 75.30 73.69 18.76
C GLU A 428 76.71 73.05 18.70
N TYR A 429 76.82 71.85 18.13
CA TYR A 429 78.10 71.16 17.95
C TYR A 429 79.10 71.97 17.12
N GLN A 430 78.66 72.60 16.02
CA GLN A 430 79.52 73.42 15.16
C GLN A 430 80.03 74.69 15.84
N LYS A 431 79.23 75.30 16.73
CA LYS A 431 79.68 76.47 17.51
C LYS A 431 80.78 76.10 18.49
N LEU A 432 80.58 75.03 19.27
CA LEU A 432 81.57 74.51 20.21
C LEU A 432 82.88 74.13 19.51
N LEU A 433 82.81 73.59 18.29
CA LEU A 433 84.00 73.24 17.50
C LEU A 433 84.81 74.48 17.12
N LYS A 434 84.16 75.57 16.69
CA LYS A 434 84.85 76.82 16.36
C LYS A 434 85.48 77.47 17.60
N GLU A 435 84.76 77.50 18.72
CA GLU A 435 85.28 78.05 19.98
C GLU A 435 86.52 77.28 20.45
N LYS A 436 86.50 75.95 20.33
CA LYS A 436 87.67 75.10 20.58
C LYS A 436 88.86 75.47 19.67
N GLU A 437 88.64 75.62 18.36
CA GLU A 437 89.71 75.98 17.40
C GLU A 437 90.33 77.37 17.69
N GLU A 438 89.51 78.35 18.08
CA GLU A 438 90.00 79.69 18.46
C GLU A 438 90.84 79.66 19.74
N LEU A 439 90.43 78.86 20.73
CA LEU A 439 91.20 78.67 21.95
C LEU A 439 92.51 77.91 21.68
N GLU A 440 92.53 76.93 20.77
CA GLU A 440 93.77 76.25 20.36
C GLU A 440 94.77 77.22 19.70
N LYS A 441 94.29 78.11 18.81
CA LYS A 441 95.13 79.15 18.20
C LYS A 441 95.74 80.09 19.23
N LYS A 442 94.92 80.62 20.14
CA LYS A 442 95.39 81.52 21.22
C LYS A 442 96.42 80.85 22.11
N ARG A 443 96.24 79.56 22.43
CA ARG A 443 97.21 78.77 23.19
C ARG A 443 98.56 78.72 22.47
N ASP A 444 98.55 78.49 21.16
CA ASP A 444 99.76 78.31 20.37
C ASP A 444 100.52 79.64 20.19
N GLU A 445 99.81 80.74 19.92
CA GLU A 445 100.38 82.09 19.88
C GLU A 445 101.06 82.45 21.21
N LEU A 446 100.39 82.18 22.34
CA LEU A 446 100.93 82.48 23.66
C LEU A 446 102.18 81.64 23.97
N LYS A 447 102.24 80.38 23.50
CA LYS A 447 103.42 79.52 23.63
C LYS A 447 104.61 80.06 22.85
N GLU A 448 104.41 80.48 21.60
CA GLU A 448 105.47 81.07 20.78
C GLU A 448 106.03 82.36 21.38
N GLU A 449 105.15 83.22 21.91
CA GLU A 449 105.58 84.46 22.56
C GLU A 449 106.46 84.21 23.80
N ILE A 450 106.06 83.25 24.64
CA ILE A 450 106.84 82.82 25.82
C ILE A 450 108.21 82.31 25.39
N GLU A 451 108.28 81.48 24.35
CA GLU A 451 109.53 80.92 23.84
C GLU A 451 110.47 82.01 23.29
N SER A 452 109.93 83.03 22.61
CA SER A 452 110.74 84.15 22.10
C SER A 452 111.36 84.98 23.23
N LEU A 453 110.62 85.17 24.34
CA LEU A 453 111.10 85.91 25.51
C LEU A 453 112.18 85.15 26.25
N GLU A 454 112.05 83.82 26.36
CA GLU A 454 113.08 82.95 26.94
C GLU A 454 114.39 83.01 26.13
N ARG A 455 114.32 82.98 24.80
CA ARG A 455 115.51 83.13 23.93
C ARG A 455 116.24 84.46 24.13
N LYS A 456 115.50 85.57 24.27
CA LYS A 456 116.09 86.89 24.53
C LYS A 456 116.76 86.98 25.90
N ALA A 457 116.18 86.34 26.92
CA ALA A 457 116.78 86.26 28.25
C ALA A 457 118.14 85.51 28.23
N ILE A 458 118.28 84.48 27.41
CA ILE A 458 119.53 83.72 27.23
C ILE A 458 120.62 84.60 26.57
N ALA A 459 120.25 85.37 25.55
CA ALA A 459 121.19 86.22 24.81
C ALA A 459 121.82 87.34 25.67
N ILE A 460 121.07 87.91 26.62
CA ILE A 460 121.56 88.93 27.55
C ILE A 460 122.60 88.34 28.52
N LYS A 461 122.31 87.17 29.10
CA LYS A 461 123.25 86.47 30.01
C LYS A 461 124.61 86.18 29.37
N LEU A 462 124.63 85.90 28.07
CA LEU A 462 125.87 85.67 27.32
C LEU A 462 126.65 86.97 27.06
N ALA A 463 125.96 88.10 26.82
CA ALA A 463 126.59 89.39 26.55
C ALA A 463 127.38 89.96 27.74
N GLU A 464 126.96 89.68 28.98
CA GLU A 464 127.67 90.10 30.20
C GLU A 464 129.08 89.49 30.33
N THR A 465 129.34 88.34 29.70
CA THR A 465 130.59 87.59 29.87
C THR A 465 131.76 88.03 28.96
N LEU A 466 131.55 89.01 28.08
CA LEU A 466 132.53 89.43 27.06
C LEU A 466 133.51 90.51 27.55
N LYS A 467 134.82 90.24 27.48
CA LYS A 467 135.92 91.19 27.80
C LYS A 467 136.55 91.79 26.54
N GLU A 468 136.94 93.07 26.57
CA GLU A 468 137.53 93.76 25.40
C GLU A 468 138.96 93.27 25.10
N GLY A 469 139.25 93.02 23.81
CA GLY A 469 140.55 92.54 23.33
C GLY A 469 140.68 91.02 23.20
N GLU A 470 139.79 90.25 23.84
CA GLU A 470 139.72 88.79 23.71
C GLU A 470 138.65 88.37 22.68
N PRO A 471 138.88 87.31 21.88
CA PRO A 471 137.92 86.86 20.89
C PRO A 471 136.68 86.24 21.57
N CYS A 472 135.49 86.71 21.21
CA CYS A 472 134.21 86.23 21.74
C CYS A 472 133.95 84.74 21.45
N PRO A 473 133.45 83.92 22.40
CA PRO A 473 133.19 82.49 22.20
C PRO A 473 132.01 82.16 21.27
N VAL A 474 131.13 83.13 20.94
CA VAL A 474 130.03 82.92 19.99
C VAL A 474 130.44 83.26 18.55
N CYS A 475 131.20 84.36 18.34
CA CYS A 475 131.49 84.89 17.00
C CYS A 475 132.98 85.19 16.71
N GLY A 476 133.88 85.07 17.68
CA GLY A 476 135.32 85.26 17.52
C GLY A 476 135.82 86.71 17.45
N SER A 477 134.92 87.71 17.44
CA SER A 477 135.29 89.13 17.34
C SER A 477 135.89 89.67 18.64
N LYS A 478 136.86 90.59 18.54
CA LYS A 478 137.59 91.18 19.69
C LYS A 478 137.07 92.55 20.14
N VAL A 479 136.12 93.14 19.41
CA VAL A 479 135.54 94.45 19.71
C VAL A 479 134.02 94.39 19.49
N HIS A 480 133.25 94.84 20.48
CA HIS A 480 131.78 94.90 20.44
C HIS A 480 131.30 96.29 20.88
N PRO A 481 131.01 97.21 19.94
CA PRO A 481 130.64 98.60 20.25
C PRO A 481 129.30 98.75 20.97
N HIS A 482 128.43 97.74 20.89
CA HIS A 482 127.08 97.76 21.48
C HIS A 482 126.81 96.45 22.23
N LYS A 483 127.36 96.31 23.44
CA LYS A 483 127.05 95.17 24.33
C LYS A 483 125.61 95.27 24.83
N ALA A 484 124.87 94.17 24.79
CA ALA A 484 123.52 94.11 25.35
C ALA A 484 123.59 94.26 26.88
N SER A 485 122.94 95.28 27.43
CA SER A 485 122.90 95.57 28.87
C SER A 485 121.70 94.90 29.54
N ALA A 486 121.90 94.48 30.79
CA ALA A 486 120.97 93.64 31.56
C ALA A 486 119.77 94.38 32.19
N ASP A 487 119.69 95.70 32.09
CA ASP A 487 118.65 96.47 32.75
C ASP A 487 117.36 96.55 31.92
N LEU A 488 116.54 95.47 31.92
CA LEU A 488 115.04 95.48 31.92
C LEU A 488 114.32 94.16 31.51
N PHE A 489 114.96 92.99 31.34
CA PHE A 489 114.28 91.83 30.73
C PHE A 489 113.55 90.84 31.68
N LEU A 490 113.86 90.81 32.98
CA LEU A 490 113.38 89.76 33.89
C LEU A 490 111.92 89.90 34.41
N PHE A 491 111.20 90.99 34.11
CA PHE A 491 109.85 91.25 34.64
C PHE A 491 108.66 90.81 33.75
N SER A 492 108.88 90.24 32.54
CA SER A 492 107.81 90.04 31.54
C SER A 492 107.32 88.59 31.32
N LEU A 493 107.93 87.58 31.95
CA LEU A 493 107.74 86.17 31.57
C LEU A 493 106.70 85.40 32.41
N ASP A 494 106.62 85.64 33.71
CA ASP A 494 105.67 84.98 34.64
C ASP A 494 104.17 85.23 34.36
N PRO A 495 103.70 86.45 34.02
CA PRO A 495 102.27 86.66 33.79
C PRO A 495 101.73 85.89 32.58
N LYS A 496 102.53 85.71 31.51
CA LYS A 496 102.13 84.95 30.32
C LYS A 496 102.02 83.44 30.59
N LYS A 497 102.85 82.87 31.47
CA LYS A 497 102.73 81.46 31.88
C LYS A 497 101.43 81.16 32.62
N LYS A 498 100.96 82.07 33.49
CA LYS A 498 99.65 81.93 34.16
C LYS A 498 98.46 82.10 33.21
N GLU A 499 98.61 82.90 32.17
CA GLU A 499 97.57 83.06 31.14
C GLU A 499 97.41 81.79 30.29
N LEU A 500 98.52 81.09 29.98
CA LEU A 500 98.48 79.79 29.30
C LEU A 500 97.72 78.73 30.09
N GLU A 501 97.99 78.63 31.39
CA GLU A 501 97.40 77.61 32.27
C GLU A 501 95.87 77.76 32.38
N LYS A 502 95.37 79.00 32.45
CA LYS A 502 93.92 79.28 32.41
C LYS A 502 93.30 78.85 31.08
N LEU A 503 93.99 79.12 29.98
CA LEU A 503 93.49 78.85 28.63
C LEU A 503 93.40 77.35 28.36
N GLU A 504 94.35 76.55 28.88
CA GLU A 504 94.32 75.08 28.80
C GLU A 504 93.14 74.47 29.56
N ILE A 505 92.76 75.01 30.73
CA ILE A 505 91.57 74.56 31.47
C ILE A 505 90.27 74.83 30.68
N PHE A 506 90.16 76.02 30.06
CA PHE A 506 89.00 76.34 29.23
C PHE A 506 88.89 75.39 28.03
N LEU A 507 90.03 75.05 27.41
CA LEU A 507 90.09 74.13 26.28
C LEU A 507 89.54 72.74 26.62
N GLU A 508 89.86 72.23 27.80
CA GLU A 508 89.47 70.89 28.24
C GLU A 508 87.97 70.80 28.56
N LYS A 509 87.40 71.88 29.11
CA LYS A 509 85.96 72.01 29.31
C LYS A 509 85.21 71.96 27.97
N GLU A 510 85.70 72.68 26.96
CA GLU A 510 85.07 72.73 25.63
C GLU A 510 85.09 71.38 24.91
N LYS A 511 86.21 70.62 25.03
CA LYS A 511 86.32 69.26 24.49
C LYS A 511 85.29 68.30 25.09
N SER A 512 85.00 68.43 26.38
CA SER A 512 84.02 67.58 27.07
C SER A 512 82.57 67.81 26.57
N LEU A 513 82.17 69.07 26.41
CA LEU A 513 80.86 69.45 25.86
C LEU A 513 80.68 68.97 24.42
N LEU A 514 81.73 69.04 23.62
CA LEU A 514 81.73 68.61 22.23
C LEU A 514 81.49 67.09 22.10
N SER A 515 82.13 66.28 22.96
CA SER A 515 81.90 64.83 23.01
C SER A 515 80.46 64.46 23.44
N GLN A 516 79.87 65.19 24.39
CA GLN A 516 78.48 64.98 24.78
C GLN A 516 77.51 65.24 23.62
N ARG A 517 77.71 66.34 22.87
CA ARG A 517 76.86 66.68 21.71
C ARG A 517 77.00 65.70 20.56
N GLU A 518 78.19 65.13 20.37
CA GLU A 518 78.42 64.08 19.39
C GLU A 518 77.58 62.82 19.67
N GLY A 519 77.48 62.41 20.94
CA GLY A 519 76.64 61.28 21.36
C GLY A 519 75.15 61.50 21.10
N GLU A 520 74.62 62.70 21.41
CA GLU A 520 73.23 63.07 21.14
C GLU A 520 72.89 63.04 19.64
N LEU A 521 73.81 63.53 18.80
CA LEU A 521 73.65 63.52 17.35
C LEU A 521 73.61 62.11 16.76
N SER A 522 74.39 61.18 17.30
CA SER A 522 74.41 59.78 16.83
C SER A 522 73.05 59.09 17.01
N ILE A 523 72.42 59.25 18.17
CA ILE A 523 71.12 58.62 18.49
C ILE A 523 70.01 59.19 17.61
N LEU A 524 70.01 60.50 17.41
CA LEU A 524 69.02 61.16 16.56
C LEU A 524 69.18 60.70 15.11
N LYS A 525 70.43 60.60 14.61
CA LYS A 525 70.73 60.20 13.23
C LYS A 525 70.18 58.82 12.85
N GLU A 526 70.17 57.85 13.77
CA GLU A 526 69.57 56.51 13.53
C GLU A 526 68.05 56.56 13.34
N ARG A 527 67.37 57.60 13.83
CA ARG A 527 65.91 57.74 13.75
C ARG A 527 65.44 58.57 12.55
N LEU A 528 66.37 59.13 11.78
CA LEU A 528 66.07 60.03 10.68
C LEU A 528 65.79 59.27 9.37
N PRO A 529 64.99 59.87 8.47
CA PRO A 529 64.83 59.37 7.12
C PRO A 529 66.16 59.43 6.34
N GLU A 530 66.40 58.44 5.47
CA GLU A 530 67.61 58.36 4.63
C GLU A 530 67.70 59.51 3.60
N ASP A 531 66.54 60.05 3.18
CA ASP A 531 66.42 61.19 2.26
C ASP A 531 65.41 62.22 2.79
N GLU A 532 65.93 63.36 3.26
CA GLU A 532 65.13 64.47 3.78
C GLU A 532 64.19 65.08 2.73
N LYS A 533 64.63 65.18 1.46
CA LYS A 533 63.80 65.78 0.40
C LYS A 533 62.60 64.90 0.09
N PHE A 534 62.82 63.60 -0.03
CA PHE A 534 61.75 62.64 -0.26
C PHE A 534 60.78 62.59 0.92
N PHE A 535 61.27 62.65 2.15
CA PHE A 535 60.44 62.70 3.35
C PHE A 535 59.51 63.92 3.38
N TYR A 536 60.02 65.13 3.09
CA TYR A 536 59.19 66.34 3.05
C TYR A 536 58.20 66.34 1.88
N LEU A 537 58.54 65.73 0.75
CA LEU A 537 57.62 65.54 -0.38
C LEU A 537 56.45 64.64 0.03
N GLN A 538 56.74 63.48 0.64
CA GLN A 538 55.71 62.56 1.14
C GLN A 538 54.81 63.21 2.20
N LEU A 539 55.39 63.97 3.14
CA LEU A 539 54.62 64.70 4.15
C LEU A 539 53.65 65.68 3.49
N ARG A 540 54.13 66.45 2.51
CA ARG A 540 53.32 67.46 1.81
C ARG A 540 52.21 66.83 0.97
N GLU A 541 52.50 65.77 0.22
CA GLU A 541 51.49 65.04 -0.56
C GLU A 541 50.40 64.46 0.36
N LEU A 542 50.78 63.92 1.52
CA LEU A 542 49.81 63.42 2.51
C LEU A 542 48.97 64.53 3.12
N GLU A 543 49.56 65.69 3.41
CA GLU A 543 48.84 66.85 3.93
C GLU A 543 47.89 67.46 2.91
N GLU A 544 48.28 67.54 1.64
CA GLU A 544 47.42 68.04 0.55
C GLU A 544 46.26 67.08 0.28
N THR A 545 46.52 65.77 0.24
CA THR A 545 45.46 64.76 0.08
C THR A 545 44.49 64.71 1.26
N LEU A 546 44.98 64.86 2.50
CA LEU A 546 44.11 64.95 3.68
C LEU A 546 43.31 66.25 3.70
N LYS A 547 43.88 67.39 3.31
CA LYS A 547 43.14 68.66 3.18
C LYS A 547 42.02 68.57 2.14
N ALA A 548 42.26 67.86 1.04
CA ALA A 548 41.22 67.60 0.04
C ALA A 548 40.08 66.73 0.60
N LEU A 549 40.41 65.76 1.48
CA LEU A 549 39.44 64.88 2.14
C LEU A 549 38.76 65.53 3.38
N GLU A 550 39.39 66.53 4.01
CA GLU A 550 38.92 67.22 5.22
C GLU A 550 37.62 68.02 5.02
N ASN A 551 37.35 68.49 3.80
CA ASN A 551 36.12 69.22 3.49
C ASN A 551 34.84 68.36 3.62
N ILE A 552 34.96 67.04 3.87
CA ILE A 552 33.86 66.07 3.80
C ILE A 552 33.58 65.38 5.16
N SER A 553 34.41 65.56 6.20
CA SER A 553 34.31 64.79 7.45
C SER A 553 34.30 65.67 8.71
N LEU A 554 33.12 66.01 9.23
CA LEU A 554 32.95 66.79 10.46
C LEU A 554 32.82 65.96 11.75
N THR A 555 32.81 64.62 11.66
CA THR A 555 32.35 63.76 12.77
C THR A 555 33.45 63.09 13.60
N PHE A 556 34.74 63.21 13.24
CA PHE A 556 35.83 62.55 13.98
C PHE A 556 37.05 63.46 14.23
N LYS A 557 36.82 64.74 14.52
CA LYS A 557 37.84 65.59 15.15
C LYS A 557 38.05 65.09 16.59
N ASN A 558 39.29 64.68 16.91
CA ASN A 558 39.79 64.28 18.24
C ASN A 558 39.75 62.77 18.54
N SER A 559 40.71 62.02 18.01
CA SER A 559 41.14 60.78 18.66
C SER A 559 42.61 60.51 18.42
N GLU A 560 43.37 60.29 19.49
CA GLU A 560 44.81 60.01 19.44
C GLU A 560 45.14 58.60 18.90
N ASN A 561 44.11 57.76 18.66
CA ASN A 561 44.29 56.34 18.30
C ASN A 561 43.53 55.95 17.02
N TYR A 562 44.12 56.26 15.86
CA TYR A 562 43.54 55.99 14.54
C TYR A 562 43.48 54.49 14.19
N GLU A 563 44.41 53.70 14.71
CA GLU A 563 44.52 52.27 14.41
C GLU A 563 43.35 51.43 14.95
N THR A 564 42.79 51.78 16.11
CA THR A 564 41.67 51.01 16.68
C THR A 564 40.37 51.23 15.90
N LYS A 565 40.09 52.46 15.49
CA LYS A 565 38.89 52.80 14.70
C LYS A 565 38.93 52.22 13.30
N GLU A 566 40.10 52.22 12.66
CA GLU A 566 40.30 51.57 11.36
C GLU A 566 39.96 50.07 11.44
N ARG A 567 40.39 49.39 12.51
CA ARG A 567 40.06 47.96 12.74
C ARG A 567 38.57 47.73 12.99
N GLU A 568 37.89 48.61 13.72
CA GLU A 568 36.45 48.51 13.95
C GLU A 568 35.66 48.69 12.65
N LEU A 569 36.00 49.70 11.86
CA LEU A 569 35.36 49.98 10.58
C LEU A 569 35.57 48.85 9.56
N ASN A 570 36.75 48.23 9.55
CA ASN A 570 37.02 47.05 8.71
C ASN A 570 36.11 45.87 9.07
N LYS A 571 35.87 45.60 10.37
CA LYS A 571 34.92 44.55 10.79
C LYS A 571 33.48 44.85 10.38
N GLU A 572 33.08 46.12 10.37
CA GLU A 572 31.75 46.53 9.91
C GLU A 572 31.61 46.39 8.40
N LEU A 573 32.63 46.80 7.63
CA LEU A 573 32.69 46.63 6.19
C LEU A 573 32.62 45.15 5.79
N GLU A 574 33.29 44.25 6.51
CA GLU A 574 33.18 42.80 6.28
C GLU A 574 31.74 42.30 6.44
N LYS A 575 31.03 42.73 7.49
CA LYS A 575 29.62 42.35 7.71
C LYS A 575 28.70 42.86 6.62
N LEU A 576 28.86 44.11 6.19
CA LEU A 576 28.03 44.70 5.13
C LEU A 576 28.31 44.05 3.77
N ASN A 577 29.57 43.73 3.46
CA ASN A 577 29.94 43.01 2.24
C ASN A 577 29.39 41.57 2.21
N LEU A 578 29.32 40.88 3.36
CA LEU A 578 28.64 39.59 3.45
C LEU A 578 27.14 39.72 3.16
N LYS A 579 26.48 40.72 3.76
CA LYS A 579 25.05 41.00 3.52
C LYS A 579 24.78 41.36 2.05
N LYS A 580 25.68 42.10 1.39
CA LYS A 580 25.59 42.42 -0.06
C LYS A 580 25.60 41.15 -0.90
N LYS A 581 26.52 40.22 -0.61
CA LYS A 581 26.60 38.93 -1.31
C LYS A 581 25.37 38.05 -1.09
N GLU A 582 24.76 38.10 0.09
CA GLU A 582 23.51 37.37 0.38
C GLU A 582 22.34 37.93 -0.43
N LEU A 583 22.14 39.25 -0.43
CA LEU A 583 21.09 39.91 -1.21
C LEU A 583 21.30 39.76 -2.74
N GLU A 584 22.54 39.75 -3.21
CA GLU A 584 22.87 39.48 -4.63
C GLU A 584 22.45 38.08 -5.06
N ARG A 585 22.71 37.07 -4.21
CA ARG A 585 22.28 35.69 -4.49
C ARG A 585 20.76 35.60 -4.52
N GLU A 586 20.07 36.21 -3.55
CA GLU A 586 18.61 36.21 -3.49
C GLU A 586 17.98 36.88 -4.71
N TYR A 587 18.56 38.00 -5.17
CA TYR A 587 18.12 38.68 -6.39
C TYR A 587 18.25 37.80 -7.64
N ILE A 588 19.41 37.16 -7.84
CA ILE A 588 19.64 36.26 -9.00
C ILE A 588 18.68 35.07 -8.97
N GLU A 589 18.46 34.47 -7.80
CA GLU A 589 17.53 33.35 -7.66
C GLU A 589 16.09 33.75 -7.99
N LEU A 590 15.64 34.92 -7.53
CA LEU A 590 14.31 35.44 -7.82
C LEU A 590 14.15 35.81 -9.30
N GLN A 591 15.20 36.36 -9.92
CA GLN A 591 15.20 36.71 -11.35
C GLN A 591 15.11 35.46 -12.23
N ALA A 592 15.84 34.38 -11.89
CA ALA A 592 15.74 33.11 -12.59
C ALA A 592 14.34 32.49 -12.45
N LYS A 593 13.72 32.60 -11.26
CA LYS A 593 12.34 32.13 -11.03
C LYS A 593 11.31 32.93 -11.84
N LYS A 594 11.47 34.25 -11.93
CA LYS A 594 10.64 35.11 -12.79
C LYS A 594 10.68 34.65 -14.25
N GLY A 595 11.87 34.47 -14.82
CA GLY A 595 12.02 34.00 -16.21
C GLY A 595 11.37 32.64 -16.46
N ALA A 596 11.45 31.71 -15.50
CA ALA A 596 10.78 30.41 -15.60
C ALA A 596 9.24 30.50 -15.55
N ILE A 597 8.68 31.50 -14.88
CA ILE A 597 7.22 31.75 -14.86
C ILE A 597 6.78 32.38 -16.19
N GLU A 598 7.54 33.35 -16.71
CA GLU A 598 7.28 34.00 -18.00
C GLU A 598 7.30 32.99 -19.16
N GLU A 599 8.26 32.06 -19.16
CA GLU A 599 8.33 30.99 -20.17
C GLU A 599 7.10 30.07 -20.10
N LYS A 600 6.65 29.70 -18.89
CA LYS A 600 5.44 28.90 -18.69
C LYS A 600 4.18 29.62 -19.17
N LEU A 601 4.05 30.91 -18.87
CA LEU A 601 2.93 31.73 -19.33
C LEU A 601 2.88 31.76 -20.86
N LYS A 602 4.03 31.98 -21.52
CA LYS A 602 4.12 31.99 -22.97
C LYS A 602 3.72 30.66 -23.61
N THR A 603 4.17 29.54 -23.06
CA THR A 603 3.77 28.21 -23.56
C THR A 603 2.28 27.93 -23.38
N LEU A 604 1.65 28.42 -22.31
CA LEU A 604 0.20 28.29 -22.08
C LEU A 604 -0.60 29.17 -23.05
N GLU A 605 -0.14 30.40 -23.31
CA GLU A 605 -0.72 31.31 -24.31
C GLU A 605 -0.73 30.69 -25.70
N GLU A 606 0.42 30.18 -26.16
CA GLU A 606 0.58 29.59 -27.50
C GLU A 606 -0.21 28.29 -27.69
N SER A 607 -0.44 27.52 -26.62
CA SER A 607 -1.09 26.20 -26.71
C SER A 607 -2.62 26.23 -26.57
N HIS A 608 -3.18 27.25 -25.89
CA HIS A 608 -4.59 27.24 -25.49
C HIS A 608 -5.37 28.53 -25.82
N PHE A 609 -4.72 29.61 -26.25
CA PHE A 609 -5.35 30.93 -26.40
C PHE A 609 -5.23 31.54 -27.81
N TYR A 610 -5.39 30.74 -28.86
CA TYR A 610 -5.60 31.26 -30.22
C TYR A 610 -7.07 31.74 -30.38
N GLY A 611 -7.39 32.98 -29.99
CA GLY A 611 -8.72 33.60 -30.17
C GLY A 611 -9.20 34.47 -29.01
N GLU A 612 -10.49 34.85 -29.01
CA GLU A 612 -11.15 35.52 -27.87
C GLU A 612 -11.04 34.65 -26.61
N GLN A 613 -10.55 35.21 -25.51
CA GLN A 613 -10.43 34.49 -24.23
C GLN A 613 -11.83 34.04 -23.75
N PRO A 614 -12.11 32.73 -23.65
CA PRO A 614 -13.37 32.28 -23.09
C PRO A 614 -13.40 32.59 -21.59
N GLU A 615 -14.51 33.17 -21.12
CA GLU A 615 -14.70 33.51 -19.70
C GLU A 615 -14.74 32.24 -18.83
N GLU A 616 -13.96 32.22 -17.74
CA GLU A 616 -13.87 31.09 -16.79
C GLU A 616 -15.25 30.66 -16.28
N ASP A 617 -16.11 31.63 -15.96
CA ASP A 617 -17.47 31.38 -15.47
C ASP A 617 -18.38 30.71 -16.50
N LYS A 618 -18.20 31.02 -17.78
CA LYS A 618 -18.96 30.39 -18.87
C LYS A 618 -18.57 28.93 -19.03
N LEU A 619 -17.26 28.64 -19.07
CA LEU A 619 -16.75 27.27 -19.12
C LEU A 619 -17.17 26.45 -17.89
N LYS A 620 -17.13 27.04 -16.70
CA LYS A 620 -17.58 26.39 -15.47
C LYS A 620 -19.06 25.99 -15.52
N ARG A 621 -19.94 26.86 -16.00
CA ARG A 621 -21.38 26.56 -16.17
C ARG A 621 -21.59 25.45 -17.18
N GLU A 622 -20.94 25.51 -18.34
CA GLU A 622 -21.07 24.49 -19.39
C GLU A 622 -20.54 23.11 -18.93
N ILE A 623 -19.46 23.07 -18.15
CA ILE A 623 -18.94 21.84 -17.52
C ILE A 623 -19.98 21.27 -16.54
N GLN A 624 -20.57 22.10 -15.69
CA GLN A 624 -21.60 21.67 -14.73
C GLN A 624 -22.87 21.15 -15.40
N GLU A 625 -23.32 21.80 -16.48
CA GLU A 625 -24.46 21.35 -17.28
C GLU A 625 -24.20 19.97 -17.92
N LEU A 626 -22.99 19.75 -18.44
CA LEU A 626 -22.58 18.46 -18.99
C LEU A 626 -22.47 17.38 -17.91
N GLU A 627 -21.93 17.69 -16.73
CA GLU A 627 -21.88 16.75 -15.60
C GLU A 627 -23.27 16.33 -15.14
N LYS A 628 -24.20 17.29 -15.03
CA LYS A 628 -25.59 17.01 -14.69
C LYS A 628 -26.26 16.14 -15.75
N PHE A 629 -26.05 16.43 -17.03
CA PHE A 629 -26.54 15.61 -18.14
C PHE A 629 -26.02 14.17 -18.07
N PHE A 630 -24.73 13.96 -17.77
CA PHE A 630 -24.17 12.61 -17.63
C PHE A 630 -24.77 11.85 -16.44
N GLN A 631 -25.01 12.54 -15.31
CA GLN A 631 -25.67 11.93 -14.15
C GLN A 631 -27.11 11.53 -14.43
N GLU A 632 -27.88 12.37 -15.11
CA GLU A 632 -29.26 12.08 -15.51
C GLU A 632 -29.31 10.86 -16.44
N TYR A 633 -28.42 10.78 -17.43
CA TYR A 633 -28.31 9.63 -18.33
C TYR A 633 -27.94 8.33 -17.59
N ASP A 634 -26.94 8.35 -16.71
CA ASP A 634 -26.52 7.17 -15.95
C ASP A 634 -27.63 6.68 -14.99
N ASN A 635 -28.39 7.60 -14.39
CA ASN A 635 -29.52 7.26 -13.53
C ASN A 635 -30.67 6.63 -14.33
N GLU A 636 -31.02 7.21 -15.49
CA GLU A 636 -32.04 6.68 -16.41
C GLU A 636 -31.65 5.27 -16.90
N LYS A 637 -30.37 5.09 -17.27
CA LYS A 637 -29.82 3.79 -17.69
C LYS A 637 -29.95 2.74 -16.58
N ARG A 638 -29.50 3.04 -15.36
CA ARG A 638 -29.57 2.09 -14.23
C ARG A 638 -31.01 1.73 -13.88
N ALA A 639 -31.92 2.70 -13.88
CA ALA A 639 -33.33 2.46 -13.58
C ALA A 639 -33.97 1.51 -14.60
N LEU A 640 -33.68 1.68 -15.90
CA LEU A 640 -34.16 0.78 -16.95
C LEU A 640 -33.52 -0.61 -16.88
N GLU A 641 -32.21 -0.72 -16.60
CA GLU A 641 -31.52 -2.03 -16.41
C GLU A 641 -32.14 -2.84 -15.27
N GLU A 642 -32.35 -2.21 -14.11
CA GLU A 642 -32.98 -2.87 -12.96
C GLU A 642 -34.43 -3.26 -13.25
N ARG A 643 -35.19 -2.40 -13.92
CA ARG A 643 -36.58 -2.67 -14.31
C ARG A 643 -36.68 -3.84 -15.28
N LEU A 644 -35.83 -3.90 -16.31
CA LEU A 644 -35.77 -5.01 -17.26
C LEU A 644 -35.46 -6.33 -16.56
N LYS A 645 -34.47 -6.33 -15.66
CA LYS A 645 -34.09 -7.52 -14.90
C LYS A 645 -35.21 -8.04 -14.01
N ASN A 646 -35.92 -7.14 -13.32
CA ASN A 646 -37.04 -7.49 -12.46
C ASN A 646 -38.23 -8.03 -13.27
N LEU A 647 -38.61 -7.35 -14.35
CA LEU A 647 -39.69 -7.79 -15.25
C LEU A 647 -39.39 -9.16 -15.88
N GLN A 648 -38.15 -9.42 -16.30
CA GLN A 648 -37.75 -10.73 -16.83
C GLN A 648 -37.88 -11.83 -15.77
N LYS A 649 -37.44 -11.56 -14.53
CA LYS A 649 -37.55 -12.51 -13.42
C LYS A 649 -39.02 -12.83 -13.11
N GLU A 650 -39.86 -11.81 -12.96
CA GLU A 650 -41.29 -11.98 -12.69
C GLU A 650 -42.02 -12.71 -13.82
N LEU A 651 -41.64 -12.46 -15.08
CA LEU A 651 -42.20 -13.13 -16.24
C LEU A 651 -41.87 -14.63 -16.22
N VAL A 652 -40.63 -15.02 -15.93
CA VAL A 652 -40.22 -16.43 -15.82
C VAL A 652 -40.96 -17.12 -14.68
N GLU A 653 -41.04 -16.49 -13.51
CA GLU A 653 -41.78 -17.04 -12.36
C GLU A 653 -43.27 -17.27 -12.70
N ASN A 654 -43.93 -16.33 -13.38
CA ASN A 654 -45.32 -16.47 -13.79
C ASN A 654 -45.52 -17.52 -14.90
N GLN A 655 -44.57 -17.65 -15.83
CA GLN A 655 -44.61 -18.71 -16.86
C GLN A 655 -44.49 -20.10 -16.25
N THR A 656 -43.61 -20.26 -15.25
CA THR A 656 -43.42 -21.53 -14.54
C THR A 656 -44.71 -21.91 -13.80
N LYS A 657 -45.30 -20.98 -13.04
CA LYS A 657 -46.60 -21.17 -12.36
C LYS A 657 -47.74 -21.49 -13.32
N LEU A 658 -47.75 -20.88 -14.52
CA LEU A 658 -48.75 -21.16 -15.55
C LEU A 658 -48.62 -22.57 -16.12
N GLN A 659 -47.39 -23.06 -16.34
CA GLN A 659 -47.14 -24.42 -16.81
C GLN A 659 -47.58 -25.46 -15.77
N ASP A 660 -47.22 -25.26 -14.51
CA ASP A 660 -47.64 -26.15 -13.42
C ASP A 660 -49.16 -26.18 -13.29
N LEU A 661 -49.80 -25.01 -13.26
CA LEU A 661 -51.27 -24.91 -13.16
C LEU A 661 -51.97 -25.50 -14.39
N GLN A 662 -51.37 -25.40 -15.58
CA GLN A 662 -51.91 -26.01 -16.79
C GLN A 662 -51.87 -27.54 -16.71
N ARG A 663 -50.76 -28.12 -16.27
CA ARG A 663 -50.64 -29.56 -16.07
C ARG A 663 -51.67 -30.08 -15.07
N GLU A 664 -51.82 -29.40 -13.93
CA GLU A 664 -52.84 -29.76 -12.93
C GLU A 664 -54.28 -29.63 -13.47
N LEU A 665 -54.54 -28.65 -14.34
CA LEU A 665 -55.84 -28.50 -15.01
C LEU A 665 -56.08 -29.64 -16.00
N GLU A 666 -55.09 -30.05 -16.77
CA GLU A 666 -55.19 -31.16 -17.73
C GLU A 666 -55.51 -32.49 -17.04
N GLU A 667 -54.82 -32.77 -15.93
CA GLU A 667 -55.09 -33.94 -15.08
C GLU A 667 -56.55 -33.94 -14.58
N LYS A 668 -57.01 -32.82 -13.99
CA LYS A 668 -58.39 -32.70 -13.46
C LYS A 668 -59.47 -32.68 -14.55
N VAL A 669 -59.18 -32.10 -15.72
CA VAL A 669 -60.11 -32.09 -16.86
C VAL A 669 -60.26 -33.51 -17.43
N SER A 670 -59.18 -34.29 -17.47
CA SER A 670 -59.23 -35.70 -17.87
C SER A 670 -60.14 -36.50 -16.93
N GLU A 671 -59.97 -36.34 -15.62
CA GLU A 671 -60.80 -36.97 -14.59
C GLU A 671 -62.29 -36.55 -14.70
N TYR A 672 -62.55 -35.26 -14.92
CA TYR A 672 -63.89 -34.72 -15.16
C TYR A 672 -64.52 -35.28 -16.44
N ARG A 673 -63.76 -35.36 -17.56
CA ARG A 673 -64.24 -35.90 -18.84
C ARG A 673 -64.59 -37.38 -18.73
N ASN A 674 -63.78 -38.16 -18.02
CA ASN A 674 -64.02 -39.58 -17.81
C ASN A 674 -65.33 -39.80 -17.05
N SER A 675 -65.52 -39.08 -15.94
CA SER A 675 -66.77 -39.14 -15.16
C SER A 675 -67.98 -38.62 -15.97
N LEU A 676 -67.81 -37.54 -16.75
CA LEU A 676 -68.88 -36.96 -17.56
C LEU A 676 -69.28 -37.89 -18.72
N ARG A 677 -68.34 -38.64 -19.30
CA ARG A 677 -68.62 -39.62 -20.36
C ARG A 677 -69.59 -40.68 -19.86
N ILE A 678 -69.34 -41.20 -18.66
CA ILE A 678 -70.17 -42.22 -18.00
C ILE A 678 -71.58 -41.68 -17.78
N LEU A 679 -71.73 -40.46 -17.23
CA LEU A 679 -73.06 -39.87 -17.02
C LEU A 679 -73.80 -39.48 -18.31
N LYS A 680 -73.09 -39.01 -19.35
CA LYS A 680 -73.69 -38.72 -20.66
C LYS A 680 -74.23 -39.97 -21.33
N GLU A 681 -73.61 -41.12 -21.09
CA GLU A 681 -74.08 -42.39 -21.62
C GLU A 681 -75.44 -42.77 -21.01
N LEU A 682 -75.69 -42.46 -19.73
CA LEU A 682 -76.99 -42.64 -19.08
C LEU A 682 -78.10 -41.77 -19.71
N ILE A 683 -77.76 -40.54 -20.10
CA ILE A 683 -78.70 -39.63 -20.79
C ILE A 683 -78.95 -40.09 -22.23
N LYS A 684 -77.90 -40.51 -22.97
CA LYS A 684 -78.04 -41.05 -24.33
C LYS A 684 -78.90 -42.30 -24.38
N ARG A 685 -78.82 -43.13 -23.34
CA ARG A 685 -79.68 -44.32 -23.15
C ARG A 685 -81.11 -43.98 -22.72
N GLY A 686 -81.44 -42.69 -22.57
CA GLY A 686 -82.79 -42.21 -22.28
C GLY A 686 -83.23 -42.39 -20.81
N ILE A 687 -82.33 -42.79 -19.91
CA ILE A 687 -82.64 -43.03 -18.48
C ILE A 687 -83.01 -41.71 -17.80
N PHE A 688 -82.30 -40.64 -18.16
CA PHE A 688 -82.61 -39.28 -17.78
C PHE A 688 -82.70 -38.43 -19.05
N LYS A 689 -83.67 -37.53 -19.12
CA LYS A 689 -83.88 -36.65 -20.28
C LYS A 689 -82.76 -35.60 -20.40
N ASN A 690 -82.22 -35.13 -19.28
CA ASN A 690 -81.14 -34.15 -19.24
C ASN A 690 -80.42 -34.16 -17.87
N PHE A 691 -79.36 -33.35 -17.74
CA PHE A 691 -78.62 -33.18 -16.49
C PHE A 691 -79.42 -32.49 -15.37
N GLN A 692 -80.51 -31.78 -15.69
CA GLN A 692 -81.37 -31.14 -14.69
C GLN A 692 -82.21 -32.21 -13.97
N GLU A 693 -82.78 -33.16 -14.71
CA GLU A 693 -83.49 -34.31 -14.12
C GLU A 693 -82.53 -35.11 -13.19
N LEU A 694 -81.29 -35.36 -13.60
CA LEU A 694 -80.26 -35.99 -12.75
C LEU A 694 -80.04 -35.25 -11.41
N LYS A 695 -80.05 -33.91 -11.43
CA LYS A 695 -79.88 -33.09 -10.22
C LYS A 695 -81.10 -33.18 -9.29
N ASP A 696 -82.30 -33.19 -9.86
CA ASP A 696 -83.54 -33.29 -9.10
C ASP A 696 -83.63 -34.68 -8.40
N TYR A 697 -83.23 -35.75 -9.10
CA TYR A 697 -83.11 -37.09 -8.53
C TYR A 697 -81.97 -37.25 -7.51
N TYR A 698 -80.87 -36.47 -7.61
CA TYR A 698 -79.83 -36.43 -6.57
C TYR A 698 -80.34 -35.83 -5.25
N GLN A 699 -81.26 -34.86 -5.31
CA GLN A 699 -81.90 -34.31 -4.11
C GLN A 699 -82.92 -35.29 -3.51
N ASP A 700 -83.52 -36.15 -4.33
CA ASP A 700 -84.50 -37.19 -3.93
C ASP A 700 -83.83 -38.52 -3.49
N LEU A 701 -82.49 -38.60 -3.55
CA LEU A 701 -81.69 -39.81 -3.27
C LEU A 701 -81.75 -40.23 -1.80
N SER A 702 -81.99 -39.30 -0.87
CA SER A 702 -82.23 -39.62 0.55
C SER A 702 -83.52 -40.42 0.77
N ASN A 703 -84.48 -40.34 -0.16
CA ASN A 703 -85.74 -41.08 -0.11
C ASN A 703 -85.65 -42.43 -0.84
N LEU A 704 -84.53 -42.73 -1.50
CA LEU A 704 -84.32 -43.94 -2.32
C LEU A 704 -84.57 -45.22 -1.53
N LYS A 705 -84.00 -45.37 -0.34
CA LYS A 705 -84.25 -46.53 0.54
C LYS A 705 -85.72 -46.69 0.88
N ASN A 706 -86.44 -45.59 1.13
CA ASN A 706 -87.85 -45.62 1.52
C ASN A 706 -88.77 -45.94 0.32
N TYR A 707 -88.39 -45.54 -0.91
CA TYR A 707 -89.10 -45.92 -2.14
C TYR A 707 -88.76 -47.35 -2.59
N GLU A 708 -87.50 -47.75 -2.49
CA GLU A 708 -87.06 -49.14 -2.68
C GLU A 708 -87.78 -50.06 -1.70
N GLU A 709 -87.79 -49.76 -0.41
CA GLU A 709 -88.49 -50.57 0.60
C GLU A 709 -89.99 -50.71 0.30
N LYS A 710 -90.67 -49.68 -0.21
CA LYS A 710 -92.10 -49.72 -0.58
C LYS A 710 -92.39 -50.48 -1.89
N ILE A 711 -91.54 -50.35 -2.91
CA ILE A 711 -91.69 -51.06 -4.20
C ILE A 711 -91.23 -52.50 -4.06
N GLN A 712 -90.06 -52.69 -3.45
CA GLN A 712 -89.45 -53.98 -3.17
C GLN A 712 -90.37 -54.80 -2.27
N SER A 713 -90.96 -54.25 -1.20
CA SER A 713 -91.95 -54.99 -0.40
C SER A 713 -93.26 -55.33 -1.12
N PHE A 714 -93.63 -54.65 -2.21
CA PHE A 714 -94.81 -55.01 -3.01
C PHE A 714 -94.49 -55.93 -4.20
N GLU A 715 -93.39 -55.68 -4.92
CA GLU A 715 -92.91 -56.48 -6.05
C GLU A 715 -92.27 -57.79 -5.62
N GLU A 716 -91.44 -57.76 -4.58
CA GLU A 716 -90.88 -58.96 -3.98
C GLU A 716 -91.93 -59.75 -3.23
N ASN A 717 -93.11 -59.21 -2.97
CA ASN A 717 -94.20 -60.06 -2.55
C ASN A 717 -94.94 -60.55 -3.79
N PHE A 718 -95.39 -59.69 -4.71
CA PHE A 718 -96.26 -60.07 -5.83
C PHE A 718 -95.60 -60.92 -6.94
N ARG A 719 -94.42 -60.50 -7.43
CA ARG A 719 -93.65 -61.19 -8.48
C ARG A 719 -92.83 -62.33 -7.93
N ARG A 720 -92.21 -62.16 -6.77
CA ARG A 720 -91.50 -63.28 -6.10
C ARG A 720 -92.48 -64.40 -5.86
N ASN A 721 -93.71 -64.10 -5.49
CA ASN A 721 -94.69 -65.15 -5.32
C ASN A 721 -95.09 -65.84 -6.65
N LYS A 722 -95.54 -65.08 -7.67
CA LYS A 722 -96.03 -65.67 -8.93
C LYS A 722 -94.94 -66.25 -9.83
N ARG A 723 -93.78 -65.59 -9.97
CA ARG A 723 -92.65 -66.08 -10.76
C ARG A 723 -91.83 -67.10 -10.01
N ALA A 724 -91.60 -66.99 -8.70
CA ALA A 724 -90.88 -68.06 -8.05
C ALA A 724 -91.67 -69.37 -8.13
N LEU A 725 -93.01 -69.38 -8.10
CA LEU A 725 -93.72 -70.64 -8.37
C LEU A 725 -93.48 -71.20 -9.79
N GLU A 726 -93.40 -70.37 -10.83
CA GLU A 726 -93.23 -70.88 -12.21
C GLU A 726 -91.75 -71.09 -12.62
N GLU A 727 -90.85 -70.22 -12.18
CA GLU A 727 -89.39 -70.31 -12.37
C GLU A 727 -88.78 -71.36 -11.45
N LEU A 728 -89.17 -71.49 -10.18
CA LEU A 728 -88.62 -72.57 -9.33
C LEU A 728 -88.95 -73.94 -9.90
N LYS A 729 -90.16 -74.10 -10.46
CA LYS A 729 -90.57 -75.35 -11.12
C LYS A 729 -89.74 -75.63 -12.38
N ARG A 730 -89.52 -74.64 -13.25
CA ARG A 730 -88.67 -74.77 -14.45
C ARG A 730 -87.17 -74.90 -14.15
N ASP A 731 -86.68 -74.21 -13.13
CA ASP A 731 -85.27 -74.19 -12.74
C ASP A 731 -84.89 -75.49 -12.02
N LEU A 732 -85.80 -76.11 -11.27
CA LEU A 732 -85.62 -77.45 -10.71
C LEU A 732 -85.54 -78.51 -11.83
N GLU A 733 -86.44 -78.44 -12.81
CA GLU A 733 -86.43 -79.34 -13.98
C GLU A 733 -85.17 -79.17 -14.85
N GLY A 734 -84.68 -77.93 -15.03
CA GLY A 734 -83.44 -77.61 -15.75
C GLY A 734 -82.16 -78.06 -15.04
N LEU A 735 -82.22 -78.33 -13.74
CA LEU A 735 -81.11 -78.87 -12.94
C LEU A 735 -81.18 -80.40 -12.78
N GLY A 736 -82.11 -81.05 -13.50
CA GLY A 736 -82.30 -82.51 -13.53
C GLY A 736 -83.21 -83.07 -12.43
N VAL A 737 -83.97 -82.20 -11.73
CA VAL A 737 -84.87 -82.57 -10.61
C VAL A 737 -86.33 -82.31 -11.04
N PHE A 738 -87.07 -83.38 -11.36
CA PHE A 738 -88.44 -83.27 -11.92
C PHE A 738 -89.55 -83.42 -10.85
N LEU A 739 -90.56 -82.54 -10.90
CA LEU A 739 -91.68 -82.48 -9.94
C LEU A 739 -92.99 -82.96 -10.59
N ALA A 740 -93.38 -84.22 -10.35
CA ALA A 740 -94.49 -84.86 -11.07
C ALA A 740 -95.90 -84.45 -10.61
N LYS A 741 -96.10 -84.05 -9.35
CA LYS A 741 -97.37 -83.52 -8.82
C LYS A 741 -97.09 -82.42 -7.78
N GLU A 742 -97.97 -81.43 -7.77
CA GLU A 742 -97.81 -80.14 -7.07
C GLU A 742 -98.37 -80.14 -5.62
N ASP A 743 -98.27 -81.29 -4.96
CA ASP A 743 -98.79 -81.54 -3.61
C ASP A 743 -97.69 -81.32 -2.56
N LEU A 744 -98.05 -80.83 -1.37
CA LEU A 744 -97.09 -80.30 -0.40
C LEU A 744 -96.20 -81.40 0.25
N ASP A 745 -96.69 -82.63 0.42
CA ASP A 745 -95.95 -83.68 1.17
C ASP A 745 -94.75 -84.32 0.43
N GLN A 746 -94.79 -84.44 -0.89
CA GLN A 746 -93.69 -85.05 -1.68
C GLN A 746 -92.47 -84.13 -1.88
N LEU A 747 -92.66 -82.80 -1.76
CA LEU A 747 -91.58 -81.81 -1.84
C LEU A 747 -90.60 -81.89 -0.67
N LYS A 748 -90.99 -82.55 0.43
CA LYS A 748 -90.22 -82.66 1.68
C LYS A 748 -89.10 -83.71 1.63
N GLU A 749 -89.31 -84.87 1.01
CA GLU A 749 -88.29 -85.95 0.92
C GLU A 749 -87.11 -85.61 -0.01
N LEU A 750 -87.38 -84.91 -1.11
CA LEU A 750 -86.37 -84.46 -2.07
C LEU A 750 -85.41 -83.40 -1.50
N LEU A 751 -85.87 -82.62 -0.52
CA LEU A 751 -85.05 -81.64 0.19
C LEU A 751 -83.92 -82.31 0.99
N GLU A 752 -84.18 -83.43 1.64
CA GLU A 752 -83.20 -84.10 2.52
C GLU A 752 -82.02 -84.71 1.76
N ALA A 753 -82.26 -85.26 0.56
CA ALA A 753 -81.22 -85.88 -0.27
C ALA A 753 -80.21 -84.87 -0.85
N ILE A 754 -80.67 -83.69 -1.28
CA ILE A 754 -79.81 -82.64 -1.85
C ILE A 754 -78.92 -82.02 -0.75
N ASN A 755 -79.45 -81.91 0.47
CA ASN A 755 -78.72 -81.35 1.61
C ASN A 755 -77.46 -82.14 1.96
N LYS A 756 -77.51 -83.48 1.88
CA LYS A 756 -76.38 -84.36 2.22
C LYS A 756 -75.18 -84.19 1.25
N LYS A 757 -75.44 -83.93 -0.04
CA LYS A 757 -74.41 -83.72 -1.09
C LYS A 757 -73.80 -82.30 -1.04
N LYS A 758 -74.57 -81.32 -0.58
CA LYS A 758 -74.11 -79.94 -0.35
C LYS A 758 -73.02 -79.86 0.73
N ILE A 759 -73.15 -80.65 1.79
CA ILE A 759 -72.20 -80.66 2.92
C ILE A 759 -70.81 -81.14 2.46
N ASP A 760 -70.72 -82.25 1.72
CA ASP A 760 -69.43 -82.82 1.23
C ASP A 760 -68.66 -81.89 0.28
N LEU A 761 -69.35 -81.13 -0.59
CA LEU A 761 -68.68 -80.17 -1.48
C LEU A 761 -68.26 -78.88 -0.74
N SER A 762 -68.98 -78.49 0.32
CA SER A 762 -68.66 -77.30 1.11
C SER A 762 -67.32 -77.44 1.85
N GLU A 763 -67.01 -78.64 2.37
CA GLU A 763 -65.70 -78.95 2.96
C GLU A 763 -64.56 -78.83 1.93
N LYS A 764 -64.75 -79.31 0.70
CA LYS A 764 -63.75 -79.20 -0.38
C LYS A 764 -63.51 -77.74 -0.82
N ARG A 765 -64.55 -76.90 -0.81
CA ARG A 765 -64.42 -75.46 -1.08
C ARG A 765 -63.59 -74.77 -0.01
N GLN A 766 -63.85 -75.06 1.26
CA GLN A 766 -63.13 -74.45 2.38
C GLN A 766 -61.62 -74.73 2.27
N ASN A 767 -61.25 -76.01 2.06
CA ASN A 767 -59.86 -76.41 1.89
C ASN A 767 -59.14 -75.70 0.71
N LEU A 768 -59.83 -75.50 -0.42
CA LEU A 768 -59.25 -74.79 -1.56
C LEU A 768 -59.17 -73.27 -1.33
N SER A 769 -60.11 -72.68 -0.58
CA SER A 769 -60.10 -71.24 -0.22
C SER A 769 -58.94 -70.92 0.70
N GLU A 770 -58.73 -71.75 1.73
CA GLU A 770 -57.58 -71.64 2.63
C GLU A 770 -56.26 -71.72 1.86
N LYS A 771 -56.16 -72.63 0.88
CA LYS A 771 -55.00 -72.76 0.00
C LYS A 771 -54.78 -71.54 -0.90
N ARG A 772 -55.84 -70.91 -1.42
CA ARG A 772 -55.75 -69.65 -2.20
C ARG A 772 -55.22 -68.51 -1.32
N ASP A 773 -55.78 -68.37 -0.12
CA ASP A 773 -55.43 -67.27 0.78
C ASP A 773 -54.00 -67.40 1.30
N GLN A 774 -53.52 -68.64 1.50
CA GLN A 774 -52.12 -68.94 1.77
C GLN A 774 -51.20 -68.47 0.62
N ILE A 775 -51.50 -68.84 -0.63
CA ILE A 775 -50.69 -68.44 -1.80
C ILE A 775 -50.71 -66.92 -1.98
N LEU A 776 -51.86 -66.27 -1.81
CA LEU A 776 -51.97 -64.81 -1.88
C LEU A 776 -51.14 -64.11 -0.80
N GLY A 777 -51.13 -64.67 0.41
CA GLY A 777 -50.29 -64.19 1.51
C GLY A 777 -48.80 -64.34 1.21
N GLU A 778 -48.38 -65.44 0.60
CA GLU A 778 -46.99 -65.67 0.17
C GLU A 778 -46.56 -64.68 -0.92
N VAL A 779 -47.38 -64.46 -1.95
CA VAL A 779 -47.09 -63.49 -3.03
C VAL A 779 -46.92 -62.07 -2.48
N LYS A 780 -47.84 -61.61 -1.63
CA LYS A 780 -47.77 -60.26 -1.02
C LYS A 780 -46.52 -60.05 -0.17
N LYS A 781 -46.10 -61.07 0.59
CA LYS A 781 -44.85 -61.00 1.37
C LYS A 781 -43.64 -60.83 0.45
N ILE A 782 -43.61 -61.53 -0.68
CA ILE A 782 -42.51 -61.44 -1.65
C ILE A 782 -42.53 -60.09 -2.39
N GLU A 783 -43.69 -59.53 -2.73
CA GLU A 783 -43.83 -58.19 -3.31
C GLU A 783 -43.27 -57.09 -2.40
N GLU A 784 -43.51 -57.20 -1.08
CA GLU A 784 -42.99 -56.25 -0.09
C GLU A 784 -41.45 -56.33 0.01
N VAL A 785 -40.90 -57.54 -0.02
CA VAL A 785 -39.45 -57.77 -0.09
C VAL A 785 -38.86 -57.17 -1.37
N LEU A 786 -39.47 -57.41 -2.54
CA LEU A 786 -39.01 -56.89 -3.83
C LEU A 786 -38.95 -55.36 -3.82
N LYS A 787 -40.01 -54.70 -3.31
CA LYS A 787 -40.08 -53.24 -3.20
C LYS A 787 -38.97 -52.66 -2.31
N ASN A 788 -38.63 -53.34 -1.23
CA ASN A 788 -37.52 -52.93 -0.36
C ASN A 788 -36.17 -53.08 -1.08
N LEU A 789 -35.94 -54.20 -1.78
CA LEU A 789 -34.71 -54.42 -2.56
C LEU A 789 -34.54 -53.39 -3.69
N GLU A 790 -35.60 -53.03 -4.40
CA GLU A 790 -35.57 -51.96 -5.43
C GLU A 790 -35.22 -50.59 -4.85
N LYS A 791 -35.70 -50.28 -3.63
CA LYS A 791 -35.32 -49.06 -2.90
C LYS A 791 -33.84 -49.05 -2.54
N HIS A 792 -33.30 -50.19 -2.11
CA HIS A 792 -31.86 -50.33 -1.83
C HIS A 792 -31.02 -50.17 -3.10
N LYS A 793 -31.45 -50.77 -4.23
CA LYS A 793 -30.81 -50.59 -5.55
C LYS A 793 -30.67 -49.13 -5.95
N LYS A 794 -31.78 -48.37 -5.92
CA LYS A 794 -31.76 -46.95 -6.31
C LYS A 794 -30.77 -46.14 -5.46
N ARG A 795 -30.77 -46.37 -4.14
CA ARG A 795 -29.89 -45.67 -3.22
C ARG A 795 -28.42 -46.05 -3.40
N TYR A 796 -28.15 -47.29 -3.81
CA TYR A 796 -26.81 -47.76 -4.17
C TYR A 796 -26.30 -47.06 -5.44
N GLU A 797 -27.14 -46.94 -6.49
CA GLU A 797 -26.81 -46.28 -7.75
C GLU A 797 -26.45 -44.79 -7.54
N GLU A 798 -27.19 -44.06 -6.70
CA GLU A 798 -26.90 -42.68 -6.32
C GLU A 798 -25.52 -42.52 -5.66
N ILE A 799 -25.17 -43.43 -4.74
CA ILE A 799 -23.85 -43.43 -4.07
C ILE A 799 -22.73 -43.75 -5.05
N LEU A 800 -22.96 -44.68 -5.97
CA LEU A 800 -21.98 -45.07 -6.98
C LEU A 800 -21.62 -43.90 -7.90
N GLU A 801 -22.60 -43.11 -8.31
CA GLU A 801 -22.39 -41.93 -9.17
C GLU A 801 -21.59 -40.84 -8.44
N GLU A 802 -21.96 -40.50 -7.20
CA GLU A 802 -21.21 -39.53 -6.38
C GLU A 802 -19.77 -40.01 -6.14
N LYS A 803 -19.59 -41.30 -5.78
CA LYS A 803 -18.28 -41.89 -5.53
C LYS A 803 -17.38 -41.88 -6.77
N ARG A 804 -17.89 -42.23 -7.96
CA ARG A 804 -17.11 -42.24 -9.22
C ARG A 804 -16.50 -40.86 -9.52
N SER A 805 -17.31 -39.80 -9.42
CA SER A 805 -16.82 -38.44 -9.70
C SER A 805 -15.66 -38.03 -8.76
N LEU A 806 -15.75 -38.41 -7.48
CA LEU A 806 -14.73 -38.10 -6.49
C LEU A 806 -13.48 -38.99 -6.62
N GLU A 807 -13.65 -40.27 -6.98
CA GLU A 807 -12.55 -41.19 -7.24
C GLU A 807 -11.77 -40.85 -8.53
N GLU A 808 -12.39 -40.15 -9.48
CA GLU A 808 -11.69 -39.58 -10.64
C GLU A 808 -10.86 -38.34 -10.29
N GLU A 809 -11.36 -37.42 -9.46
CA GLU A 809 -10.65 -36.19 -9.07
C GLU A 809 -9.50 -36.45 -8.09
N TYR A 810 -9.70 -37.38 -7.15
CA TYR A 810 -8.78 -37.65 -6.04
C TYR A 810 -7.32 -37.92 -6.48
N PRO A 811 -7.03 -38.80 -7.46
CA PRO A 811 -5.65 -39.12 -7.86
C PRO A 811 -4.88 -37.90 -8.40
N TYR A 812 -5.54 -36.97 -9.08
CA TYR A 812 -4.90 -35.77 -9.60
C TYR A 812 -4.51 -34.81 -8.48
N LEU A 813 -5.44 -34.56 -7.55
CA LEU A 813 -5.19 -33.70 -6.40
C LEU A 813 -4.17 -34.31 -5.45
N GLU A 814 -4.20 -35.63 -5.25
CA GLU A 814 -3.19 -36.36 -4.47
C GLU A 814 -1.80 -36.27 -5.12
N LYS A 815 -1.70 -36.42 -6.45
CA LYS A 815 -0.43 -36.22 -7.17
C LYS A 815 0.10 -34.80 -7.02
N ILE A 816 -0.75 -33.78 -7.19
CA ILE A 816 -0.36 -32.38 -7.02
C ILE A 816 0.09 -32.13 -5.58
N PHE A 817 -0.66 -32.60 -4.59
CA PHE A 817 -0.29 -32.47 -3.19
C PHE A 817 1.04 -33.17 -2.88
N ASN A 818 1.27 -34.37 -3.39
CA ASN A 818 2.52 -35.11 -3.19
C ASN A 818 3.73 -34.41 -3.82
N LEU A 819 3.54 -33.77 -4.98
CA LEU A 819 4.57 -32.94 -5.62
C LEU A 819 4.84 -31.67 -4.81
N LEU A 820 3.79 -30.99 -4.34
CA LEU A 820 3.92 -29.74 -3.57
C LEU A 820 4.50 -29.98 -2.18
N SER A 821 4.04 -30.99 -1.44
CA SER A 821 4.53 -31.32 -0.10
C SER A 821 5.94 -31.92 -0.10
N GLY A 822 6.42 -32.39 -1.25
CA GLY A 822 7.72 -33.04 -1.35
C GLY A 822 7.73 -34.49 -0.89
N ASN A 823 6.57 -35.13 -0.76
CA ASN A 823 6.49 -36.56 -0.42
C ASN A 823 7.22 -37.45 -1.44
N THR A 824 7.25 -37.03 -2.72
CA THR A 824 7.95 -37.74 -3.80
C THR A 824 9.38 -37.24 -4.02
N SER A 825 9.64 -35.94 -3.85
CA SER A 825 10.92 -35.27 -4.13
C SER A 825 11.81 -35.06 -2.90
N LYS A 826 11.38 -35.51 -1.71
CA LYS A 826 11.98 -35.28 -0.38
C LYS A 826 11.98 -33.82 0.11
N ILE A 827 11.67 -32.86 -0.75
CA ILE A 827 11.67 -31.42 -0.44
C ILE A 827 10.42 -30.78 -1.03
N SER A 828 9.70 -30.01 -0.20
CA SER A 828 8.48 -29.32 -0.60
C SER A 828 8.75 -28.24 -1.65
N PHE A 829 7.75 -27.93 -2.46
CA PHE A 829 7.83 -26.90 -3.49
C PHE A 829 8.18 -25.53 -2.90
N HIS A 830 7.60 -25.19 -1.74
CA HIS A 830 7.93 -24.00 -0.98
C HIS A 830 9.40 -23.97 -0.57
N SER A 831 9.91 -25.08 -0.03
CA SER A 831 11.32 -25.21 0.39
C SER A 831 12.28 -25.16 -0.80
N TYR A 832 11.89 -25.74 -1.94
CA TYR A 832 12.63 -25.68 -3.20
C TYR A 832 12.71 -24.23 -3.72
N ALA A 833 11.58 -23.53 -3.78
CA ALA A 833 11.52 -22.14 -4.26
C ALA A 833 12.37 -21.20 -3.38
N LEU A 834 12.25 -21.33 -2.05
CA LEU A 834 13.08 -20.61 -1.08
C LEU A 834 14.58 -20.89 -1.29
N SER A 835 14.95 -22.17 -1.48
CA SER A 835 16.35 -22.54 -1.74
C SER A 835 16.89 -21.93 -3.03
N LYS A 836 16.04 -21.79 -4.07
CA LYS A 836 16.43 -21.11 -5.32
C LYS A 836 16.63 -19.62 -5.13
N TYR A 837 15.74 -18.94 -4.40
CA TYR A 837 15.95 -17.53 -4.04
C TYR A 837 17.24 -17.36 -3.24
N LEU A 838 17.46 -18.20 -2.24
CA LEU A 838 18.68 -18.19 -1.44
C LEU A 838 19.93 -18.42 -2.30
N SER A 839 19.92 -19.39 -3.21
CA SER A 839 21.04 -19.63 -4.13
C SER A 839 21.37 -18.40 -4.98
N LEU A 840 20.37 -17.70 -5.53
CA LEU A 840 20.58 -16.46 -6.28
C LEU A 840 21.19 -15.35 -5.41
N ILE A 841 20.74 -15.27 -4.15
CA ILE A 841 21.27 -14.30 -3.19
C ILE A 841 22.69 -14.65 -2.80
N LEU A 842 23.02 -15.90 -2.47
CA LEU A 842 24.39 -16.26 -2.10
C LEU A 842 25.36 -16.04 -3.26
N LYS A 843 24.93 -16.32 -4.49
CA LYS A 843 25.71 -16.03 -5.69
C LYS A 843 26.04 -14.56 -5.80
N ARG A 844 25.03 -13.68 -5.64
CA ARG A 844 25.23 -12.23 -5.74
C ARG A 844 25.95 -11.65 -4.51
N ALA A 845 25.64 -12.13 -3.30
CA ALA A 845 26.30 -11.78 -2.05
C ALA A 845 27.78 -12.17 -2.02
N SER A 846 28.17 -13.24 -2.73
CA SER A 846 29.57 -13.65 -2.84
C SER A 846 30.44 -12.60 -3.52
N PHE A 847 29.91 -11.87 -4.51
CA PHE A 847 30.63 -10.76 -5.13
C PHE A 847 30.87 -9.63 -4.11
N TYR A 848 29.83 -9.24 -3.36
CA TYR A 848 29.99 -8.21 -2.33
C TYR A 848 30.92 -8.64 -1.19
N LEU A 849 30.81 -9.89 -0.74
CA LEU A 849 31.62 -10.41 0.36
C LEU A 849 33.10 -10.53 -0.05
N SER A 850 33.36 -10.99 -1.27
CA SER A 850 34.70 -11.03 -1.83
C SER A 850 35.30 -9.63 -1.91
N ASP A 851 34.56 -8.63 -2.42
CA ASP A 851 35.05 -7.25 -2.51
C ASP A 851 35.35 -6.66 -1.12
N PHE A 852 34.46 -6.82 -0.13
CA PHE A 852 34.67 -6.30 1.24
C PHE A 852 35.81 -6.99 1.98
N THR A 853 36.13 -8.24 1.61
CA THR A 853 37.13 -9.06 2.32
C THR A 853 38.42 -9.24 1.52
N LEU A 854 38.59 -8.48 0.42
CA LEU A 854 39.73 -8.56 -0.49
C LEU A 854 39.97 -9.98 -1.01
N GLY A 855 38.88 -10.69 -1.32
CA GLY A 855 38.89 -12.05 -1.82
C GLY A 855 39.07 -13.12 -0.74
N ARG A 856 39.01 -12.80 0.56
CA ARG A 856 39.13 -13.83 1.61
C ARG A 856 37.91 -14.74 1.70
N TYR A 857 36.70 -14.18 1.70
CA TYR A 857 35.46 -14.96 1.86
C TYR A 857 34.54 -14.87 0.65
N ARG A 858 33.89 -16.00 0.35
CA ARG A 858 32.75 -16.08 -0.58
C ARG A 858 31.70 -17.04 -0.03
N PHE A 859 30.43 -16.82 -0.31
CA PHE A 859 29.40 -17.80 0.08
C PHE A 859 29.46 -19.05 -0.80
N VAL A 860 29.05 -20.18 -0.25
CA VAL A 860 28.97 -21.46 -0.98
C VAL A 860 27.56 -21.62 -1.53
N GLU A 861 27.42 -21.69 -2.86
CA GLU A 861 26.11 -21.77 -3.54
C GLU A 861 25.49 -23.18 -3.55
N GLY A 862 26.32 -24.21 -3.66
CA GLY A 862 25.93 -25.52 -4.21
C GLY A 862 25.24 -26.51 -3.26
N GLU A 863 25.04 -26.17 -1.99
CA GLU A 863 24.63 -27.14 -0.98
C GLU A 863 23.46 -26.67 -0.08
N VAL A 864 22.91 -25.49 -0.35
CA VAL A 864 21.80 -24.91 0.45
C VAL A 864 20.59 -25.85 0.51
N PHE A 865 20.27 -26.46 -0.63
CA PHE A 865 19.14 -27.38 -0.80
C PHE A 865 19.34 -28.70 -0.04
N THR A 866 20.56 -29.27 -0.12
CA THR A 866 20.91 -30.55 0.52
C THR A 866 21.18 -30.40 2.02
N LYS A 867 21.67 -29.23 2.44
CA LYS A 867 22.01 -28.92 3.84
C LYS A 867 20.92 -28.13 4.57
N GLN A 868 19.67 -28.18 4.11
CA GLN A 868 18.51 -27.58 4.77
C GLN A 868 18.71 -26.11 5.21
N PHE A 869 19.15 -25.23 4.31
CA PHE A 869 19.41 -23.81 4.61
C PHE A 869 20.65 -23.54 5.49
N ILE A 870 21.57 -24.49 5.70
CA ILE A 870 22.89 -24.17 6.29
C ILE A 870 23.64 -23.21 5.35
N LEU A 871 24.15 -22.11 5.92
CA LEU A 871 24.97 -21.13 5.21
C LEU A 871 26.45 -21.37 5.52
N GLU A 872 27.24 -21.49 4.47
CA GLU A 872 28.69 -21.65 4.56
C GLU A 872 29.40 -20.58 3.74
N VAL A 873 30.59 -20.22 4.23
CA VAL A 873 31.55 -19.44 3.47
C VAL A 873 32.78 -20.29 3.21
N PHE A 874 33.38 -20.09 2.05
CA PHE A 874 34.69 -20.61 1.71
C PHE A 874 35.73 -19.57 2.12
N ASP A 875 36.68 -19.96 2.96
CA ASP A 875 37.83 -19.13 3.34
C ASP A 875 38.99 -19.44 2.40
N ASN A 876 39.33 -18.48 1.52
CA ASN A 876 40.43 -18.63 0.56
C ASN A 876 41.81 -18.66 1.23
N TYR A 877 41.95 -18.22 2.49
CA TYR A 877 43.22 -18.27 3.20
C TYR A 877 43.50 -19.64 3.80
N THR A 878 42.47 -20.33 4.31
CA THR A 878 42.61 -21.69 4.87
C THR A 878 42.27 -22.79 3.87
N GLY A 879 41.58 -22.47 2.77
CA GLY A 879 41.10 -23.43 1.79
C GLY A 879 39.91 -24.28 2.27
N THR A 880 39.30 -23.93 3.40
CA THR A 880 38.22 -24.71 4.04
C THR A 880 36.86 -24.03 3.96
N LYS A 881 35.80 -24.83 3.92
CA LYS A 881 34.42 -24.35 4.15
C LYS A 881 34.16 -24.25 5.65
N ARG A 882 33.48 -23.20 6.08
CA ARG A 882 33.02 -23.05 7.47
C ARG A 882 31.64 -22.40 7.52
N GLU A 883 30.86 -22.76 8.53
CA GLU A 883 29.54 -22.17 8.72
C GLU A 883 29.65 -20.69 9.08
N VAL A 884 28.71 -19.88 8.60
CA VAL A 884 28.75 -18.42 8.81
C VAL A 884 28.67 -18.04 10.30
N LYS A 885 28.09 -18.91 11.14
CA LYS A 885 28.05 -18.73 12.61
C LYS A 885 29.43 -18.72 13.28
N THR A 886 30.46 -19.27 12.62
CA THR A 886 31.84 -19.34 13.14
C THR A 886 32.67 -18.08 12.80
N LEU A 887 32.10 -17.13 12.06
CA LEU A 887 32.74 -15.86 11.74
C LEU A 887 32.89 -14.98 12.97
N SER A 888 33.96 -14.18 13.02
CA SER A 888 34.13 -13.15 14.07
C SER A 888 33.05 -12.07 13.97
N GLY A 889 32.89 -11.23 15.01
CA GLY A 889 31.86 -10.18 15.03
C GLY A 889 31.89 -9.26 13.80
N GLY A 890 33.07 -8.82 13.36
CA GLY A 890 33.23 -7.99 12.16
C GLY A 890 33.04 -8.75 10.85
N GLU A 891 33.49 -10.01 10.78
CA GLU A 891 33.30 -10.86 9.59
C GLU A 891 31.83 -11.25 9.38
N SER A 892 31.11 -11.53 10.48
CA SER A 892 29.67 -11.77 10.48
C SER A 892 28.90 -10.53 10.01
N PHE A 893 29.33 -9.33 10.42
CA PHE A 893 28.76 -8.08 9.93
C PHE A 893 28.94 -7.95 8.41
N LEU A 894 30.15 -8.17 7.89
CA LEU A 894 30.42 -8.15 6.44
C LEU A 894 29.55 -9.14 5.67
N ALA A 895 29.44 -10.39 6.16
CA ALA A 895 28.56 -11.40 5.58
C ALA A 895 27.09 -10.94 5.56
N SER A 896 26.61 -10.36 6.66
CA SER A 896 25.25 -9.82 6.75
C SER A 896 24.99 -8.64 5.83
N LEU A 897 25.95 -7.75 5.67
CA LEU A 897 25.86 -6.61 4.76
C LEU A 897 25.82 -7.08 3.30
N SER A 898 26.74 -7.97 2.91
CA SER A 898 26.78 -8.54 1.55
C SER A 898 25.48 -9.28 1.22
N PHE A 899 24.94 -10.01 2.19
CA PHE A 899 23.67 -10.71 2.05
C PHE A 899 22.49 -9.74 1.90
N ALA A 900 22.44 -8.68 2.71
CA ALA A 900 21.37 -7.67 2.63
C ALA A 900 21.40 -6.89 1.30
N LEU A 901 22.58 -6.46 0.85
CA LEU A 901 22.79 -5.84 -0.46
C LEU A 901 22.28 -6.73 -1.60
N SER A 902 22.63 -8.01 -1.53
CA SER A 902 22.20 -8.99 -2.53
C SER A 902 20.70 -9.28 -2.46
N SER A 903 20.11 -9.34 -1.27
CA SER A 903 18.67 -9.52 -1.10
C SER A 903 17.91 -8.39 -1.78
N ALA A 904 18.33 -7.15 -1.56
CA ALA A 904 17.77 -5.98 -2.22
C ALA A 904 17.92 -6.06 -3.76
N ASP A 905 19.10 -6.43 -4.27
CA ASP A 905 19.32 -6.63 -5.71
C ASP A 905 18.33 -7.63 -6.32
N ILE A 906 18.19 -8.81 -5.70
CA ILE A 906 17.33 -9.88 -6.19
C ILE A 906 15.85 -9.48 -6.12
N LEU A 907 15.40 -8.86 -5.02
CA LEU A 907 14.02 -8.37 -4.90
C LEU A 907 13.68 -7.30 -5.95
N ILE A 908 14.62 -6.39 -6.24
CA ILE A 908 14.45 -5.40 -7.32
C ILE A 908 14.34 -6.11 -8.68
N SER A 909 15.20 -7.11 -8.95
CA SER A 909 15.18 -7.85 -10.21
C SER A 909 13.88 -8.63 -10.43
N LEU A 910 13.29 -9.18 -9.36
CA LEU A 910 12.05 -9.95 -9.40
C LEU A 910 10.81 -9.08 -9.59
N SER A 911 10.82 -7.83 -9.10
CA SER A 911 9.66 -6.93 -9.21
C SER A 911 9.41 -6.38 -10.63
N LYS A 912 10.32 -6.64 -11.59
CA LYS A 912 10.25 -6.17 -13.00
C LYS A 912 10.01 -4.67 -13.17
N ARG A 913 10.26 -3.86 -12.13
CA ARG A 913 10.04 -2.40 -12.11
C ARG A 913 11.38 -1.66 -12.09
N GLY A 914 11.36 -0.38 -12.48
CA GLY A 914 12.56 0.44 -12.69
C GLY A 914 13.52 0.48 -11.47
N PRO A 915 14.80 0.80 -11.67
CA PRO A 915 15.84 0.61 -10.67
C PRO A 915 15.57 1.42 -9.40
N PHE A 916 15.63 0.79 -8.22
CA PHE A 916 15.78 1.50 -6.95
C PHE A 916 17.22 1.99 -6.84
N GLU A 917 17.39 3.32 -6.87
CA GLU A 917 18.71 3.94 -6.92
C GLU A 917 19.23 4.22 -5.52
N THR A 918 18.40 4.24 -4.48
CA THR A 918 18.83 4.55 -3.12
C THR A 918 18.65 3.35 -2.20
N LEU A 919 19.67 3.09 -1.38
CA LEU A 919 19.68 2.08 -0.32
C LEU A 919 20.19 2.71 0.97
N LEU A 920 19.54 2.41 2.09
CA LEU A 920 19.92 2.88 3.42
C LEU A 920 20.31 1.72 4.32
N ILE A 921 21.36 1.88 5.10
CA ILE A 921 21.88 0.86 6.02
C ILE A 921 21.82 1.41 7.44
N ASP A 922 21.06 0.76 8.33
CA ASP A 922 20.87 1.18 9.72
C ASP A 922 21.77 0.38 10.68
N GLU A 923 22.91 0.97 11.05
CA GLU A 923 23.86 0.54 12.09
C GLU A 923 24.46 -0.90 12.04
N GLY A 924 25.58 -1.07 12.75
CA GLY A 924 26.38 -2.32 12.84
C GLY A 924 27.89 -2.14 12.67
N PHE A 925 28.30 -0.94 12.24
CA PHE A 925 29.70 -0.53 12.06
C PHE A 925 30.50 -0.44 13.37
N GLY A 926 29.86 -0.39 14.54
CA GLY A 926 30.53 -0.25 15.84
C GLY A 926 31.27 -1.49 16.33
N SER A 927 31.09 -2.63 15.65
CA SER A 927 31.82 -3.88 15.93
C SER A 927 33.06 -4.07 15.04
N LEU A 928 33.35 -3.09 14.17
CA LEU A 928 34.47 -3.13 13.25
C LEU A 928 35.66 -2.34 13.83
N ASP A 929 36.86 -2.87 13.64
CA ASP A 929 38.09 -2.12 13.82
C ASP A 929 38.26 -1.08 12.70
N GLU A 930 39.06 -0.05 12.96
CA GLU A 930 39.23 1.10 12.06
C GLU A 930 39.66 0.69 10.64
N LYS A 931 40.54 -0.31 10.53
CA LYS A 931 41.01 -0.84 9.24
C LYS A 931 39.91 -1.57 8.46
N THR A 932 39.06 -2.35 9.13
CA THR A 932 37.95 -3.03 8.46
C THR A 932 36.87 -2.04 8.07
N LEU A 933 36.59 -1.05 8.92
CA LEU A 933 35.63 0.01 8.65
C LEU A 933 35.96 0.80 7.38
N GLU A 934 37.23 1.20 7.22
CA GLU A 934 37.71 1.91 6.03
C GLU A 934 37.55 1.07 4.76
N ARG A 935 37.81 -0.25 4.84
CA ARG A 935 37.59 -1.19 3.73
C ARG A 935 36.12 -1.32 3.37
N VAL A 936 35.21 -1.34 4.34
CA VAL A 936 33.76 -1.39 4.07
C VAL A 936 33.31 -0.13 3.33
N ILE A 937 33.77 1.04 3.78
CA ILE A 937 33.44 2.32 3.15
C ILE A 937 33.96 2.36 1.70
N GLN A 938 35.22 1.98 1.48
CA GLN A 938 35.78 1.92 0.12
C GLN A 938 35.03 0.92 -0.76
N GLY A 939 34.69 -0.26 -0.24
CA GLY A 939 33.90 -1.25 -0.96
C GLY A 939 32.50 -0.74 -1.32
N LEU A 940 31.81 -0.06 -0.40
CA LEU A 940 30.50 0.54 -0.65
C LEU A 940 30.58 1.65 -1.70
N LEU A 941 31.65 2.45 -1.69
CA LEU A 941 31.91 3.47 -2.70
C LEU A 941 32.13 2.84 -4.08
N GLN A 942 32.92 1.77 -4.17
CA GLN A 942 33.12 1.03 -5.42
C GLN A 942 31.83 0.40 -5.94
N VAL A 943 31.04 -0.21 -5.05
CA VAL A 943 29.72 -0.77 -5.40
C VAL A 943 28.80 0.33 -5.92
N SER A 944 28.75 1.47 -5.22
CA SER A 944 27.97 2.64 -5.62
C SER A 944 28.37 3.20 -6.99
N GLN A 945 29.67 3.28 -7.27
CA GLN A 945 30.19 3.72 -8.55
C GLN A 945 29.85 2.75 -9.69
N LYS A 946 30.08 1.44 -9.48
CA LYS A 946 29.83 0.39 -10.49
C LYS A 946 28.34 0.17 -10.77
N THR A 947 27.48 0.26 -9.76
CA THR A 947 26.05 -0.08 -9.87
C THR A 947 25.15 1.12 -10.15
N GLY A 948 25.64 2.36 -9.98
CA GLY A 948 24.79 3.55 -10.06
C GLY A 948 23.98 3.82 -8.80
N LYS A 949 24.13 3.00 -7.75
CA LYS A 949 23.35 3.13 -6.51
C LYS A 949 23.91 4.20 -5.57
N ILE A 950 23.01 4.92 -4.94
CA ILE A 950 23.22 5.83 -3.83
C ILE A 950 23.12 5.03 -2.53
N VAL A 951 24.18 5.01 -1.74
CA VAL A 951 24.23 4.31 -0.45
C VAL A 951 24.23 5.33 0.69
N GLY A 952 23.25 5.23 1.57
CA GLY A 952 23.20 6.02 2.81
C GLY A 952 23.45 5.13 4.03
N ILE A 953 24.28 5.58 4.95
CA ILE A 953 24.54 4.89 6.22
C ILE A 953 23.93 5.70 7.36
N ILE A 954 23.27 5.04 8.30
CA ILE A 954 22.76 5.64 9.52
C ILE A 954 23.63 5.13 10.65
N SER A 955 24.23 6.04 11.42
CA SER A 955 25.12 5.66 12.53
C SER A 955 25.12 6.69 13.66
N HIS A 956 25.54 6.27 14.85
CA HIS A 956 25.86 7.16 15.97
C HIS A 956 27.37 7.37 16.16
N LEU A 957 28.20 6.63 15.41
CA LEU A 957 29.66 6.72 15.49
C LEU A 957 30.14 8.07 14.94
N ARG A 958 30.87 8.81 15.78
CA ARG A 958 31.37 10.14 15.42
C ARG A 958 32.54 10.05 14.44
N GLU A 959 33.29 8.95 14.49
CA GLU A 959 34.45 8.63 13.68
C GLU A 959 34.10 8.49 12.18
N LEU A 960 32.82 8.21 11.87
CA LEU A 960 32.36 8.13 10.49
C LEU A 960 32.17 9.50 9.84
N LYS A 961 32.07 10.58 10.61
CA LYS A 961 31.78 11.91 10.05
C LYS A 961 32.82 12.29 9.01
N ASP A 962 34.11 12.13 9.31
CA ASP A 962 35.19 12.60 8.44
C ASP A 962 35.44 11.68 7.23
N ARG A 963 34.79 10.50 7.20
CA ARG A 963 35.00 9.48 6.18
C ARG A 963 33.96 9.51 5.05
N PHE A 964 32.89 10.32 5.19
CA PHE A 964 31.80 10.41 4.21
C PHE A 964 31.78 11.78 3.54
N PRO A 965 31.55 11.86 2.21
CA PRO A 965 31.55 13.12 1.48
C PRO A 965 30.36 14.01 1.84
N VAL A 966 29.22 13.42 2.23
CA VAL A 966 28.01 14.14 2.66
C VAL A 966 27.54 13.57 4.00
N VAL A 967 27.36 14.44 5.00
CA VAL A 967 26.88 14.05 6.33
C VAL A 967 25.66 14.88 6.71
N ILE A 968 24.54 14.22 6.98
CA ILE A 968 23.33 14.78 7.57
C ILE A 968 23.36 14.50 9.08
N GLU A 969 23.75 15.49 9.87
CA GLU A 969 23.77 15.42 11.32
C GLU A 969 22.42 15.82 11.92
N VAL A 970 21.80 14.91 12.67
CA VAL A 970 20.58 15.13 13.44
C VAL A 970 20.96 15.60 14.84
N ILE A 971 20.68 16.87 15.12
CA ILE A 971 20.96 17.51 16.40
C ILE A 971 19.66 17.54 17.20
N LYS A 972 19.69 16.92 18.39
CA LYS A 972 18.55 16.87 19.30
C LYS A 972 18.40 18.20 20.05
N ASP A 973 17.21 18.78 20.03
CA ASP A 973 16.85 19.95 20.83
C ASP A 973 15.54 19.63 21.58
N ARG A 974 15.56 19.83 22.90
CA ARG A 974 14.44 19.44 23.79
C ARG A 974 13.23 20.36 23.65
N GLU A 975 13.41 21.61 23.21
CA GLU A 975 12.35 22.60 23.11
C GLU A 975 11.91 22.84 21.67
N LYS A 976 12.87 22.91 20.74
CA LYS A 976 12.62 23.24 19.32
C LYS A 976 12.42 22.01 18.44
N GLY A 977 12.55 20.81 19.00
CA GLY A 977 12.56 19.56 18.23
C GLY A 977 13.88 19.36 17.50
N SER A 978 14.10 18.13 17.01
CA SER A 978 15.36 17.79 16.34
C SER A 978 15.51 18.57 15.03
N ARG A 979 16.76 18.95 14.70
CA ARG A 979 17.12 19.74 13.53
C ARG A 979 18.23 19.06 12.74
N LEU A 980 18.34 19.36 11.44
CA LEU A 980 19.41 18.84 10.59
C LEU A 980 20.50 19.88 10.41
N LYS A 981 21.75 19.42 10.45
CA LYS A 981 22.93 20.16 10.01
C LYS A 981 23.64 19.33 8.96
N ILE A 982 24.01 19.94 7.84
CA ILE A 982 24.57 19.23 6.71
C ILE A 982 26.03 19.62 6.58
N TRP A 983 26.88 18.62 6.49
CA TRP A 983 28.32 18.77 6.30
C TRP A 983 28.69 18.19 4.95
N ARG A 984 29.64 18.85 4.30
CA ARG A 984 30.29 18.37 3.09
C ARG A 984 31.77 18.27 3.41
N ASN A 985 32.29 17.05 3.37
CA ASN A 985 33.72 16.80 3.54
C ASN A 985 34.34 16.68 2.16
N PHE A 986 35.51 17.29 1.98
CA PHE A 986 36.26 17.29 0.74
C PHE A 986 37.34 16.22 0.74
#